data_AF-A0A6M1RP08-F1
#
_entry.id   AF-A0A6M1RP08-F1
#
_cell.length_a   1.000
_cell.length_b   1.000
_cell.length_c   1.000
_cell.angle_alpha   90.00
_cell.angle_beta   90.00
_cell.angle_gamma   90.00
#
_symmetry.space_group_name_H-M   'P 1'
#
loop_
_entity.id
_entity.type
_entity.pdbx_description
1 polymer ?
#
loop_
_entity_poly.entity_id
_entity_poly.type
_entity_poly.pdbx_seq_one_letter_code
_entity_poly.pdbx_strand_id
1 'polypeptide(L)'
;MTAHSALTRPPGSPGPSTGAASRVLSDRQAGASFPGPTPSRAPGLVRLTLTACAVCGLGRLHAQPPLPQAPPPAPPIQYATAPSVPRAQNNPPPGASLWSIGQPTDEEQLYLEFINRARLDPAGEAVRLATTTDPRVLSAYSWFQVDLAQMQSAIAALPPVPPLAMSAALLQAAREHSLDMALNEFQGHTGTDGSSPGDRITRAGYSWSMYGENVYAYADSVFHGHAAFEVDWGNGPGGMQDPPGHRLNIHHAGFREAGIGVVNTNRPGVGPQIVTQDFATRSVASPFITGVVHFDLNNNAFYDPGEGIGGVEVIVTGNAWYGLTAISGGYAVPVPGDGSYTVTFVAPGLYHATNVTVANRANVKLDLRPAYTPPYPVGPDPAALTNNNLYTCNAVVAATNYQWQTSQLLNDPFFEGGESDQPQITLAVSEGYNTRISGVAASGTYAFHLAHPTAAPQILQLQPTFWIRSNAQVRFATRLGWATSNQVARLQISTDDGGSWTDLWTRAGTGTSGQSSYTTQTVPLGVHAGKSALLRFVYDFTGGSYYYQTSPDVGWLLDDIRVEGAARIVSTNLTDSGPTVQFAFHPLVPGSVLMRVRAQLPGRYLPWGPVREIQVQAVTPPTVRFTGPVTWNGSELIARFEVTAPPTGMVLRLWRAAQPTGPWAEDTSARFESISGNTVWRVTTPAPAAQGFYRISVN
;
A
#
# COMPACT_ATOMS: atom_id res chain seq x y z
N MET A 1 24.76 -0.34 35.27
CA MET A 1 24.61 1.10 35.56
C MET A 1 23.53 1.61 34.64
N THR A 2 22.34 1.88 35.16
CA THR A 2 21.21 2.41 34.39
C THR A 2 21.44 3.91 34.16
N ALA A 3 21.70 4.31 32.91
CA ALA A 3 21.62 5.71 32.52
C ALA A 3 20.13 6.07 32.46
N HIS A 4 19.66 6.82 33.47
CA HIS A 4 18.29 7.31 33.52
C HIS A 4 18.21 8.63 32.76
N SER A 5 17.81 8.59 31.50
CA SER A 5 17.43 9.80 30.79
C SER A 5 16.35 9.48 29.79
N ALA A 6 15.23 10.21 29.87
CA ALA A 6 14.08 10.02 29.01
C ALA A 6 14.10 11.11 27.92
N LEU A 7 13.80 10.73 26.67
CA LEU A 7 13.81 11.66 25.53
C LEU A 7 12.81 12.81 25.71
N THR A 8 13.25 14.05 25.60
CA THR A 8 12.34 15.21 25.67
C THR A 8 11.61 15.44 24.35
N ARG A 9 10.35 15.90 24.40
CA ARG A 9 9.56 16.26 23.22
C ARG A 9 10.06 17.58 22.59
N PRO A 10 10.29 17.64 21.26
CA PRO A 10 10.42 18.92 20.57
C PRO A 10 9.03 19.60 20.45
N PRO A 11 8.87 20.89 20.78
CA PRO A 11 7.63 21.62 20.55
C PRO A 11 7.46 21.87 19.06
N GLY A 12 6.40 21.33 18.46
CA GLY A 12 6.05 21.63 17.06
C GLY A 12 5.35 20.55 16.23
N SER A 13 5.21 19.31 16.69
CA SER A 13 4.37 18.32 15.99
C SER A 13 2.88 18.66 16.21
N PRO A 14 2.10 19.00 15.16
CA PRO A 14 0.74 19.48 15.33
C PRO A 14 -0.18 18.32 15.74
N GLY A 15 -0.52 18.26 17.02
CA GLY A 15 -1.74 17.58 17.49
C GLY A 15 -2.95 18.49 17.27
N PRO A 16 -4.14 17.95 16.99
CA PRO A 16 -5.31 18.76 16.71
C PRO A 16 -5.81 19.34 18.04
N SER A 17 -5.64 20.63 18.27
CA SER A 17 -6.48 21.32 19.25
C SER A 17 -6.84 22.73 18.81
N THR A 18 -8.15 22.93 18.87
CA THR A 18 -8.92 24.14 18.71
C THR A 18 -8.60 25.17 19.80
N GLY A 19 -8.56 26.45 19.44
CA GLY A 19 -9.00 27.52 20.35
C GLY A 19 -7.92 28.46 20.89
N ALA A 20 -7.71 29.54 20.13
CA ALA A 20 -7.40 30.91 20.51
C ALA A 20 -6.97 31.27 21.95
N ALA A 21 -5.85 31.99 22.05
CA ALA A 21 -5.81 33.28 22.76
C ALA A 21 -4.66 34.18 22.26
N SER A 22 -5.01 35.41 21.91
CA SER A 22 -4.17 36.52 21.47
C SER A 22 -3.36 37.13 22.62
N ARG A 23 -2.12 37.56 22.34
CA ARG A 23 -1.62 38.85 22.83
C ARG A 23 -0.48 39.44 21.98
N VAL A 24 -0.73 40.66 21.56
CA VAL A 24 0.10 41.63 20.84
C VAL A 24 1.23 42.14 21.74
N LEU A 25 2.41 42.46 21.15
CA LEU A 25 3.17 43.71 21.39
C LEU A 25 4.40 43.86 20.44
N SER A 26 4.23 44.80 19.51
CA SER A 26 5.12 45.88 19.01
C SER A 26 6.62 45.68 18.69
N ASP A 27 6.95 46.18 17.49
CA ASP A 27 8.09 47.02 17.08
C ASP A 27 9.53 46.48 17.09
N ARG A 28 10.15 46.43 15.90
CA ARG A 28 11.04 47.50 15.42
C ARG A 28 11.50 47.30 13.96
N GLN A 29 11.59 48.44 13.26
CA GLN A 29 12.12 48.65 11.92
C GLN A 29 13.64 48.44 11.79
N ALA A 30 14.08 48.04 10.60
CA ALA A 30 15.14 48.61 9.74
C ALA A 30 15.48 47.56 8.67
N GLY A 31 15.50 47.78 7.35
CA GLY A 31 15.82 48.98 6.60
C GLY A 31 17.24 48.84 6.02
N ALA A 32 17.39 48.27 4.81
CA ALA A 32 18.48 48.56 3.90
C ALA A 32 18.27 47.88 2.54
N SER A 33 18.70 48.56 1.49
CA SER A 33 18.24 48.43 0.12
C SER A 33 19.41 48.58 -0.86
N PHE A 34 19.29 47.93 -2.03
CA PHE A 34 19.96 48.21 -3.33
C PHE A 34 21.45 47.79 -3.51
N PRO A 35 21.97 47.74 -4.77
CA PRO A 35 21.38 47.20 -6.02
C PRO A 35 22.40 46.37 -6.86
N GLY A 36 21.92 45.71 -7.92
CA GLY A 36 22.77 45.26 -9.05
C GLY A 36 23.16 46.41 -10.00
N PRO A 37 24.02 46.16 -11.00
CA PRO A 37 23.53 46.27 -12.38
C PRO A 37 24.10 45.25 -13.39
N THR A 38 23.48 45.28 -14.56
CA THR A 38 23.48 44.41 -15.75
C THR A 38 24.57 44.79 -16.79
N PRO A 39 24.42 44.58 -18.13
CA PRO A 39 24.79 43.38 -18.91
C PRO A 39 25.70 43.70 -20.14
N SER A 40 26.11 42.72 -20.95
CA SER A 40 26.44 42.97 -22.37
C SER A 40 26.26 41.75 -23.28
N ARG A 41 25.97 42.01 -24.56
CA ARG A 41 25.32 41.16 -25.56
C ARG A 41 26.24 40.94 -26.78
N ALA A 42 26.17 39.72 -27.34
CA ALA A 42 26.14 39.35 -28.78
C ALA A 42 27.47 39.35 -29.61
N PRO A 43 27.48 38.80 -30.86
CA PRO A 43 26.95 37.51 -31.37
C PRO A 43 27.95 36.75 -32.30
N GLY A 44 27.67 35.50 -32.70
CA GLY A 44 28.41 34.82 -33.78
C GLY A 44 27.80 33.50 -34.25
N LEU A 45 27.53 33.39 -35.55
CA LEU A 45 26.77 32.35 -36.26
C LEU A 45 27.53 31.03 -36.53
N VAL A 46 26.78 29.91 -36.45
CA VAL A 46 26.69 28.75 -37.39
C VAL A 46 27.92 27.84 -37.62
N ARG A 47 27.79 26.54 -37.27
CA ARG A 47 27.70 25.39 -38.21
C ARG A 47 27.49 24.06 -37.47
N LEU A 48 26.48 23.32 -37.92
CA LEU A 48 26.27 21.90 -37.62
C LEU A 48 27.32 21.07 -38.37
N THR A 49 28.06 20.22 -37.65
CA THR A 49 28.73 19.05 -38.23
C THR A 49 28.77 17.94 -37.18
N LEU A 50 27.96 16.91 -37.38
CA LEU A 50 28.03 15.63 -36.68
C LEU A 50 29.37 14.97 -37.01
N THR A 51 30.24 14.83 -36.01
CA THR A 51 31.40 13.94 -36.09
C THR A 51 31.40 13.08 -34.84
N ALA A 52 31.07 11.80 -34.99
CA ALA A 52 31.19 10.81 -33.94
C ALA A 52 32.69 10.53 -33.71
N CYS A 53 33.24 11.05 -32.62
CA CYS A 53 34.52 10.62 -32.09
C CYS A 53 34.26 9.74 -30.85
N ALA A 54 34.53 8.45 -31.00
CA ALA A 54 34.68 7.53 -29.89
C ALA A 54 35.92 7.96 -29.07
N VAL A 55 35.70 8.44 -27.85
CA VAL A 55 36.74 8.62 -26.83
C VAL A 55 36.49 7.59 -25.74
N CYS A 56 37.40 6.62 -25.65
CA CYS A 56 37.50 5.71 -24.51
C CYS A 56 37.80 6.52 -23.24
N GLY A 57 36.80 6.65 -22.37
CA GLY A 57 36.95 7.13 -21.00
C GLY A 57 36.61 6.02 -20.02
N LEU A 58 37.62 5.51 -19.31
CA LEU A 58 37.46 4.66 -18.13
C LEU A 58 36.83 5.49 -17.00
N GLY A 59 35.50 5.56 -16.97
CA GLY A 59 34.72 6.08 -15.86
C GLY A 59 34.09 4.92 -15.09
N ARG A 60 34.50 4.72 -13.84
CA ARG A 60 33.73 3.88 -12.89
C ARG A 60 32.34 4.51 -12.74
N LEU A 61 31.32 3.80 -13.22
CA LEU A 61 29.93 4.09 -12.87
C LEU A 61 29.76 3.83 -11.37
N HIS A 62 29.86 4.88 -10.55
CA HIS A 62 29.24 4.85 -9.24
C HIS A 62 27.73 4.94 -9.47
N ALA A 63 27.02 3.83 -9.25
CA ALA A 63 25.57 3.86 -9.14
C ALA A 63 25.21 4.84 -8.01
N GLN A 64 24.39 5.85 -8.32
CA GLN A 64 23.79 6.68 -7.28
C GLN A 64 22.94 5.77 -6.39
N PRO A 65 23.02 5.90 -5.06
CA PRO A 65 22.06 5.24 -4.17
C PRO A 65 20.64 5.70 -4.56
N PRO A 66 19.63 4.80 -4.55
CA PRO A 66 18.25 5.21 -4.77
C PRO A 66 17.85 6.26 -3.73
N LEU A 67 17.13 7.30 -4.18
CA LEU A 67 16.57 8.32 -3.32
C LEU A 67 15.63 7.65 -2.30
N PRO A 68 15.73 7.97 -0.99
CA PRO A 68 14.78 7.47 0.00
C PRO A 68 13.37 7.96 -0.34
N GLN A 69 12.46 7.03 -0.60
CA GLN A 69 11.04 7.31 -0.75
C GLN A 69 10.40 7.34 0.64
N ALA A 70 9.50 8.31 0.89
CA ALA A 70 8.75 8.35 2.14
C ALA A 70 7.89 7.07 2.30
N PRO A 71 7.73 6.54 3.53
CA PRO A 71 6.86 5.39 3.77
C PRO A 71 5.43 5.68 3.32
N PRO A 72 4.68 4.68 2.83
CA PRO A 72 3.25 4.83 2.61
C PRO A 72 2.52 5.20 3.92
N PRO A 73 1.35 5.87 3.84
CA PRO A 73 0.55 6.16 5.03
C PRO A 73 0.22 4.88 5.80
N ALA A 74 0.28 4.94 7.13
CA ALA A 74 -0.05 3.81 7.99
C ALA A 74 -1.48 3.31 7.69
N PRO A 75 -1.71 1.99 7.53
CA PRO A 75 -3.05 1.45 7.41
C PRO A 75 -3.87 1.76 8.68
N PRO A 76 -5.22 1.85 8.57
CA PRO A 76 -6.08 2.09 9.72
C PRO A 76 -5.87 1.04 10.82
N ILE A 77 -5.86 1.52 12.06
CA ILE A 77 -5.63 0.75 13.29
C ILE A 77 -6.61 -0.43 13.37
N GLN A 78 -6.07 -1.65 13.38
CA GLN A 78 -6.82 -2.84 13.80
C GLN A 78 -6.41 -3.19 15.23
N TYR A 79 -7.29 -2.89 16.18
CA TYR A 79 -7.27 -3.56 17.49
C TYR A 79 -7.76 -5.00 17.28
N ALA A 80 -6.91 -5.85 16.72
CA ALA A 80 -7.19 -7.27 16.60
C ALA A 80 -6.61 -7.96 17.83
N THR A 81 -7.48 -8.57 18.64
CA THR A 81 -7.09 -9.79 19.36
C THR A 81 -6.40 -10.71 18.37
N ALA A 82 -5.21 -11.22 18.74
CA ALA A 82 -4.38 -12.04 17.85
C ALA A 82 -5.25 -13.07 17.12
N PRO A 83 -5.46 -12.94 15.80
CA PRO A 83 -6.13 -13.98 15.06
C PRO A 83 -5.28 -15.24 15.20
N SER A 84 -5.88 -16.35 15.59
CA SER A 84 -5.20 -17.64 15.47
C SER A 84 -4.91 -17.85 13.99
N VAL A 85 -3.63 -17.90 13.62
CA VAL A 85 -3.24 -18.30 12.27
C VAL A 85 -3.73 -19.74 12.09
N PRO A 86 -4.67 -20.03 11.16
CA PRO A 86 -5.10 -21.39 10.90
C PRO A 86 -3.87 -22.19 10.48
N ARG A 87 -3.56 -23.26 11.22
CA ARG A 87 -2.47 -24.18 10.91
C ARG A 87 -2.70 -24.73 9.50
N ALA A 88 -1.90 -24.30 8.52
CA ALA A 88 -1.79 -25.04 7.27
C ALA A 88 -1.35 -26.46 7.61
N GLN A 89 -1.94 -27.47 6.96
CA GLN A 89 -1.72 -28.89 7.21
C GLN A 89 -0.33 -29.37 6.75
N ASN A 90 0.73 -28.65 7.11
CA ASN A 90 2.07 -29.19 7.07
C ASN A 90 2.30 -29.82 8.45
N ASN A 91 2.58 -31.12 8.45
CA ASN A 91 3.02 -31.78 9.67
C ASN A 91 4.39 -31.18 10.00
N PRO A 92 4.57 -30.52 11.18
CA PRO A 92 5.91 -30.13 11.59
C PRO A 92 6.80 -31.39 11.58
N PRO A 93 8.12 -31.25 11.39
CA PRO A 93 9.03 -32.38 11.42
C PRO A 93 8.74 -33.23 12.68
N PRO A 94 8.58 -34.56 12.56
CA PRO A 94 8.33 -35.40 13.73
C PRO A 94 9.32 -35.11 14.86
N GLY A 95 8.81 -34.65 16.01
CA GLY A 95 9.62 -34.35 17.19
C GLY A 95 10.07 -32.89 17.39
N ALA A 96 9.82 -31.97 16.45
CA ALA A 96 10.15 -30.55 16.63
C ALA A 96 8.99 -29.75 17.27
N SER A 97 9.33 -28.81 18.16
CA SER A 97 8.38 -27.89 18.81
C SER A 97 8.41 -26.49 18.20
N LEU A 98 7.28 -25.79 18.23
CA LEU A 98 7.20 -24.41 17.76
C LEU A 98 7.92 -23.49 18.75
N TRP A 99 8.85 -22.68 18.23
CA TRP A 99 9.38 -21.53 18.93
C TRP A 99 8.58 -20.29 18.54
N SER A 100 7.72 -19.81 19.45
CA SER A 100 6.87 -18.65 19.19
C SER A 100 7.56 -17.35 19.54
N ILE A 101 7.52 -16.38 18.63
CA ILE A 101 7.92 -14.98 18.87
C ILE A 101 6.72 -14.10 19.26
N GLY A 102 5.53 -14.68 19.41
CA GLY A 102 4.27 -13.94 19.53
C GLY A 102 3.72 -13.50 18.18
N GLN A 103 3.03 -12.37 18.15
CA GLN A 103 2.51 -11.74 16.93
C GLN A 103 2.86 -10.24 16.97
N PRO A 104 4.13 -9.87 16.70
CA PRO A 104 4.50 -8.47 16.56
C PRO A 104 3.69 -7.83 15.43
N THR A 105 3.23 -6.59 15.64
CA THR A 105 2.59 -5.80 14.59
C THR A 105 3.63 -5.42 13.52
N ASP A 106 3.15 -4.87 12.41
CA ASP A 106 4.05 -4.38 11.36
C ASP A 106 4.97 -3.24 11.86
N GLU A 107 4.47 -2.39 12.74
CA GLU A 107 5.25 -1.29 13.33
C GLU A 107 6.32 -1.82 14.29
N GLU A 108 5.97 -2.79 15.14
CA GLU A 108 6.91 -3.42 16.07
C GLU A 108 7.98 -4.23 15.35
N GLN A 109 7.61 -4.93 14.26
CA GLN A 109 8.55 -5.60 13.40
C GLN A 109 9.47 -4.58 12.70
N LEU A 110 8.93 -3.48 12.19
CA LEU A 110 9.72 -2.43 11.54
C LEU A 110 10.75 -1.80 12.49
N TYR A 111 10.39 -1.55 13.75
CA TYR A 111 11.35 -1.12 14.78
C TYR A 111 12.50 -2.13 14.94
N LEU A 112 12.20 -3.44 15.03
CA LEU A 112 13.23 -4.47 15.12
C LEU A 112 14.13 -4.51 13.89
N GLU A 113 13.55 -4.30 12.70
CA GLU A 113 14.30 -4.24 11.45
C GLU A 113 15.25 -3.04 11.41
N PHE A 114 14.82 -1.86 11.88
CA PHE A 114 15.70 -0.70 12.02
C PHE A 114 16.81 -0.90 13.06
N ILE A 115 16.47 -1.46 14.24
CA ILE A 115 17.45 -1.84 15.27
C ILE A 115 18.50 -2.79 14.68
N ASN A 116 18.08 -3.84 13.97
CA ASN A 116 18.99 -4.83 13.40
C ASN A 116 19.83 -4.26 12.26
N ARG A 117 19.27 -3.35 11.45
CA ARG A 117 20.03 -2.61 10.42
C ARG A 117 21.12 -1.75 11.06
N ALA A 118 20.78 -1.02 12.12
CA ALA A 118 21.73 -0.18 12.87
C ALA A 118 22.83 -1.02 13.51
N ARG A 119 22.47 -2.12 14.18
CA ARG A 119 23.42 -3.04 14.84
C ARG A 119 24.39 -3.69 13.87
N LEU A 120 23.93 -4.09 12.68
CA LEU A 120 24.75 -4.77 11.68
C LEU A 120 25.64 -3.80 10.88
N ASP A 121 25.20 -2.56 10.67
CA ASP A 121 25.94 -1.53 9.93
C ASP A 121 25.77 -0.14 10.56
N PRO A 122 26.44 0.15 11.69
CA PRO A 122 26.33 1.45 12.36
C PRO A 122 26.77 2.61 11.46
N ALA A 123 27.80 2.43 10.63
CA ALA A 123 28.27 3.45 9.71
C ALA A 123 27.24 3.77 8.62
N GLY A 124 26.59 2.76 8.05
CA GLY A 124 25.50 2.94 7.11
C GLY A 124 24.29 3.63 7.75
N GLU A 125 23.93 3.25 8.97
CA GLU A 125 22.82 3.90 9.69
C GLU A 125 23.11 5.36 10.02
N ALA A 126 24.35 5.68 10.41
CA ALA A 126 24.81 7.04 10.64
C ALA A 126 24.59 7.94 9.40
N VAL A 127 24.92 7.42 8.20
CA VAL A 127 24.68 8.14 6.94
C VAL A 127 23.19 8.31 6.68
N ARG A 128 22.36 7.29 6.93
CA ARG A 128 20.89 7.37 6.72
C ARG A 128 20.25 8.43 7.60
N LEU A 129 20.64 8.48 8.87
CA LEU A 129 20.15 9.49 9.81
C LEU A 129 20.64 10.89 9.42
N ALA A 130 21.92 11.04 9.06
CA ALA A 130 22.47 12.34 8.64
C ALA A 130 21.88 12.88 7.32
N THR A 131 21.40 11.99 6.44
CA THR A 131 20.86 12.35 5.10
C THR A 131 19.35 12.21 4.99
N THR A 132 18.65 12.00 6.11
CA THR A 132 17.20 11.85 6.14
C THR A 132 16.47 13.07 5.59
N THR A 133 15.36 12.83 4.88
CA THR A 133 14.43 13.87 4.42
C THR A 133 13.12 13.84 5.19
N ASP A 134 12.99 13.03 6.24
CA ASP A 134 11.77 12.99 7.06
C ASP A 134 11.61 14.33 7.80
N PRO A 135 10.54 15.09 7.54
CA PRO A 135 10.37 16.44 8.09
C PRO A 135 10.25 16.44 9.62
N ARG A 136 9.81 15.35 10.23
CA ARG A 136 9.65 15.22 11.68
C ARG A 136 11.00 15.06 12.35
N VAL A 137 11.88 14.24 11.75
CA VAL A 137 13.27 14.11 12.22
C VAL A 137 14.05 15.41 12.02
N LEU A 138 13.90 16.07 10.86
CA LEU A 138 14.52 17.37 10.61
C LEU A 138 14.06 18.45 11.59
N SER A 139 12.79 18.41 12.01
CA SER A 139 12.26 19.28 13.06
C SER A 139 12.98 19.03 14.41
N ALA A 140 13.15 17.77 14.80
CA ALA A 140 13.90 17.42 16.01
C ALA A 140 15.37 17.87 15.94
N TYR A 141 16.03 17.71 14.78
CA TYR A 141 17.41 18.17 14.59
C TYR A 141 17.55 19.69 14.75
N SER A 142 16.63 20.45 14.16
CA SER A 142 16.59 21.90 14.29
C SER A 142 16.37 22.33 15.75
N TRP A 143 15.43 21.67 16.42
CA TRP A 143 15.08 22.00 17.81
C TRP A 143 16.21 21.73 18.79
N PHE A 144 16.77 20.53 18.77
CA PHE A 144 17.87 20.14 19.67
C PHE A 144 19.22 20.67 19.21
N GLN A 145 19.29 21.32 18.05
CA GLN A 145 20.54 21.78 17.43
C GLN A 145 21.54 20.63 17.26
N VAL A 146 21.06 19.51 16.71
CA VAL A 146 21.88 18.31 16.53
C VAL A 146 23.05 18.60 15.58
N ASP A 147 24.26 18.43 16.08
CA ASP A 147 25.48 18.44 15.25
C ASP A 147 25.53 17.12 14.47
N LEU A 148 25.11 17.18 13.20
CA LEU A 148 25.03 16.00 12.34
C LEU A 148 26.40 15.36 12.07
N ALA A 149 27.48 16.15 12.04
CA ALA A 149 28.83 15.61 11.80
C ALA A 149 29.32 14.86 13.04
N GLN A 150 29.11 15.42 14.23
CA GLN A 150 29.41 14.76 15.49
C GLN A 150 28.56 13.50 15.67
N MET A 151 27.25 13.59 15.42
CA MET A 151 26.31 12.47 15.48
C MET A 151 26.74 11.33 14.55
N GLN A 152 27.00 11.65 13.28
CA GLN A 152 27.40 10.67 12.28
C GLN A 152 28.73 10.01 12.65
N SER A 153 29.73 10.79 13.10
CA SER A 153 31.01 10.24 13.54
C SER A 153 30.88 9.34 14.76
N ALA A 154 30.01 9.69 15.72
CA ALA A 154 29.82 8.92 16.95
C ALA A 154 29.12 7.58 16.69
N ILE A 155 28.09 7.56 15.83
CA ILE A 155 27.40 6.30 15.46
C ILE A 155 28.31 5.42 14.61
N ALA A 156 29.02 5.99 13.62
CA ALA A 156 29.91 5.23 12.75
C ALA A 156 31.12 4.59 13.47
N ALA A 157 31.47 5.09 14.66
CA ALA A 157 32.53 4.53 15.50
C ALA A 157 32.08 3.29 16.30
N LEU A 158 30.78 3.00 16.37
CA LEU A 158 30.27 1.82 17.07
C LEU A 158 30.64 0.54 16.31
N PRO A 159 31.08 -0.53 17.00
CA PRO A 159 31.35 -1.80 16.36
C PRO A 159 30.03 -2.46 15.91
N PRO A 160 29.99 -3.10 14.74
CA PRO A 160 28.88 -3.98 14.38
C PRO A 160 28.67 -5.08 15.42
N VAL A 161 27.41 -5.32 15.80
CA VAL A 161 27.03 -6.35 16.77
C VAL A 161 25.94 -7.26 16.19
N PRO A 162 25.80 -8.50 16.70
CA PRO A 162 24.81 -9.44 16.17
C PRO A 162 23.38 -8.90 16.22
N PRO A 163 22.49 -9.30 15.29
CA PRO A 163 21.09 -8.90 15.30
C PRO A 163 20.37 -9.51 16.52
N LEU A 164 19.23 -8.93 16.87
CA LEU A 164 18.34 -9.39 17.92
C LEU A 164 17.18 -10.18 17.34
N ALA A 165 16.79 -11.24 18.03
CA ALA A 165 15.59 -12.01 17.74
C ALA A 165 14.39 -11.46 18.52
N MET A 166 13.22 -11.40 17.89
CA MET A 166 11.97 -11.05 18.58
C MET A 166 11.63 -12.12 19.63
N SER A 167 11.21 -11.71 20.83
CA SER A 167 10.81 -12.60 21.93
C SER A 167 9.38 -12.32 22.37
N ALA A 168 8.55 -13.36 22.42
CA ALA A 168 7.14 -13.23 22.82
C ALA A 168 6.95 -12.62 24.22
N ALA A 169 7.80 -13.01 25.17
CA ALA A 169 7.72 -12.53 26.55
C ALA A 169 8.17 -11.07 26.69
N LEU A 170 9.26 -10.69 26.00
CA LEU A 170 9.70 -9.29 25.98
C LEU A 170 8.68 -8.41 25.24
N LEU A 171 8.10 -8.91 24.16
CA LEU A 171 7.05 -8.21 23.40
C LEU A 171 5.84 -7.92 24.31
N GLN A 172 5.44 -8.90 25.13
CA GLN A 172 4.38 -8.70 26.11
C GLN A 172 4.75 -7.63 27.15
N ALA A 173 5.93 -7.72 27.77
CA ALA A 173 6.38 -6.76 28.79
C ALA A 173 6.42 -5.32 28.24
N ALA A 174 7.00 -5.13 27.06
CA ALA A 174 7.11 -3.82 26.41
C ALA A 174 5.74 -3.23 26.01
N ARG A 175 4.79 -4.06 25.56
CA ARG A 175 3.42 -3.64 25.25
C ARG A 175 2.67 -3.20 26.51
N GLU A 176 2.77 -3.97 27.58
CA GLU A 176 2.16 -3.63 28.86
C GLU A 176 2.67 -2.28 29.37
N HIS A 177 3.97 -2.02 29.26
CA HIS A 177 4.56 -0.75 29.69
C HIS A 177 4.18 0.44 28.78
N SER A 178 4.15 0.23 27.47
CA SER A 178 3.70 1.26 26.53
C SER A 178 2.23 1.64 26.74
N LEU A 179 1.40 0.66 27.09
CA LEU A 179 0.01 0.88 27.45
C LEU A 179 -0.13 1.64 28.77
N ASP A 180 0.70 1.32 29.77
CA ASP A 180 0.73 2.04 31.05
C ASP A 180 1.09 3.52 30.85
N MET A 181 2.16 3.81 30.10
CA MET A 181 2.55 5.17 29.71
C MET A 181 1.43 5.91 28.95
N ALA A 182 0.71 5.22 28.07
CA ALA A 182 -0.40 5.80 27.31
C ALA A 182 -1.60 6.15 28.21
N LEU A 183 -1.98 5.24 29.11
CA LEU A 183 -3.17 5.41 29.95
C LEU A 183 -2.96 6.43 31.06
N ASN A 184 -1.73 6.56 31.55
CA ASN A 184 -1.37 7.45 32.65
C ASN A 184 -0.60 8.70 32.20
N GLU A 185 -0.49 8.92 30.89
CA GLU A 185 0.07 10.13 30.24
C GLU A 185 1.46 10.53 30.77
N PHE A 186 2.37 9.55 30.88
CA PHE A 186 3.73 9.78 31.35
C PHE A 186 4.78 9.10 30.46
N GLN A 187 6.05 9.48 30.65
CA GLN A 187 7.20 8.80 30.06
C GLN A 187 8.19 8.44 31.17
N GLY A 188 8.54 7.17 31.29
CA GLY A 188 9.53 6.72 32.25
C GLY A 188 9.70 5.20 32.26
N HIS A 189 10.74 4.73 32.92
CA HIS A 189 11.03 3.29 33.04
C HIS A 189 10.25 2.59 34.17
N THR A 190 9.83 3.34 35.18
CA THR A 190 9.07 2.82 36.32
C THR A 190 7.58 2.85 35.96
N GLY A 191 6.92 1.69 36.06
CA GLY A 191 5.48 1.59 35.85
C GLY A 191 4.69 2.30 36.94
N THR A 192 3.42 2.61 36.69
CA THR A 192 2.55 3.23 37.70
C THR A 192 2.28 2.34 38.92
N ASP A 193 2.46 1.02 38.77
CA ASP A 193 2.45 0.03 39.85
C ASP A 193 3.76 -0.02 40.66
N GLY A 194 4.76 0.81 40.30
CA GLY A 194 6.09 0.82 40.89
C GLY A 194 7.05 -0.22 40.30
N SER A 195 6.64 -1.00 39.30
CA SER A 195 7.49 -2.03 38.68
C SER A 195 8.68 -1.44 37.93
N SER A 196 9.84 -2.09 38.06
CA SER A 196 10.99 -1.87 37.18
C SER A 196 10.86 -2.67 35.87
N PRO A 197 11.67 -2.36 34.83
CA PRO A 197 11.67 -3.16 33.60
C PRO A 197 11.98 -4.64 33.88
N GLY A 198 12.93 -4.92 34.79
CA GLY A 198 13.25 -6.29 35.20
C GLY A 198 12.09 -7.03 35.86
N ASP A 199 11.25 -6.34 36.65
CA ASP A 199 10.05 -6.93 37.24
C ASP A 199 9.03 -7.30 36.15
N ARG A 200 8.82 -6.42 35.16
CA ARG A 200 7.91 -6.68 34.03
C ARG A 200 8.39 -7.82 33.16
N ILE A 201 9.68 -7.86 32.80
CA ILE A 201 10.30 -8.95 32.04
C ILE A 201 10.18 -10.29 32.78
N THR A 202 10.42 -10.30 34.10
CA THR A 202 10.27 -11.50 34.93
C THR A 202 8.80 -11.95 35.01
N ARG A 203 7.88 -11.00 35.17
CA ARG A 203 6.42 -11.24 35.23
C ARG A 203 5.87 -11.80 33.92
N ALA A 204 6.45 -11.42 32.77
CA ALA A 204 6.15 -11.99 31.46
C ALA A 204 6.76 -13.40 31.25
N GLY A 205 7.47 -13.94 32.24
CA GLY A 205 8.03 -15.30 32.21
C GLY A 205 9.39 -15.42 31.53
N TYR A 206 10.09 -14.31 31.25
CA TYR A 206 11.42 -14.35 30.65
C TYR A 206 12.51 -14.47 31.74
N SER A 207 13.23 -15.58 31.78
CA SER A 207 14.39 -15.74 32.67
C SER A 207 15.65 -15.12 32.04
N TRP A 208 16.04 -13.94 32.55
CA TRP A 208 17.15 -13.14 32.02
C TRP A 208 18.42 -13.24 32.87
N SER A 209 19.57 -13.10 32.21
CA SER A 209 20.88 -12.82 32.84
C SER A 209 21.29 -11.35 32.71
N MET A 210 20.71 -10.64 31.74
CA MET A 210 20.91 -9.22 31.49
C MET A 210 19.66 -8.67 30.77
N TYR A 211 19.31 -7.42 31.07
CA TYR A 211 18.26 -6.68 30.37
C TYR A 211 18.62 -5.20 30.21
N GLY A 212 17.92 -4.51 29.32
CA GLY A 212 17.92 -3.06 29.15
C GLY A 212 16.58 -2.61 28.56
N GLU A 213 16.23 -1.35 28.73
CA GLU A 213 14.97 -0.79 28.22
C GLU A 213 15.21 0.59 27.61
N ASN A 214 14.59 0.86 26.47
CA ASN A 214 14.41 2.20 25.91
C ASN A 214 12.92 2.58 25.92
N VAL A 215 12.59 3.83 26.24
CA VAL A 215 11.20 4.32 26.21
C VAL A 215 11.10 5.68 25.51
N TYR A 216 10.09 5.85 24.66
CA TYR A 216 9.75 7.14 24.08
C TYR A 216 8.24 7.28 23.87
N ALA A 217 7.64 8.28 24.50
CA ALA A 217 6.19 8.50 24.52
C ALA A 217 5.72 9.56 23.51
N TYR A 218 6.62 10.07 22.66
CA TYR A 218 6.35 11.19 21.75
C TYR A 218 6.79 10.91 20.31
N ALA A 219 6.79 9.64 19.90
CA ALA A 219 7.10 9.30 18.53
C ALA A 219 5.95 9.76 17.61
N ASP A 220 6.28 10.40 16.49
CA ASP A 220 5.30 10.73 15.45
C ASP A 220 5.15 9.63 14.39
N SER A 221 6.11 8.71 14.32
CA SER A 221 6.15 7.55 13.43
C SER A 221 7.22 6.56 13.92
N VAL A 222 7.23 5.34 13.37
CA VAL A 222 8.25 4.33 13.67
C VAL A 222 9.66 4.84 13.37
N PHE A 223 9.87 5.44 12.21
CA PHE A 223 11.18 5.97 11.82
C PHE A 223 11.59 7.16 12.70
N HIS A 224 10.65 8.03 13.09
CA HIS A 224 10.93 9.11 14.03
C HIS A 224 11.34 8.59 15.41
N GLY A 225 10.64 7.57 15.95
CA GLY A 225 11.02 6.94 17.22
C GLY A 225 12.36 6.22 17.16
N HIS A 226 12.66 5.52 16.06
CA HIS A 226 13.97 4.90 15.86
C HIS A 226 15.09 5.93 15.81
N ALA A 227 14.90 7.01 15.04
CA ALA A 227 15.84 8.12 15.00
C ALA A 227 16.01 8.77 16.38
N ALA A 228 14.94 8.85 17.18
CA ALA A 228 15.01 9.39 18.53
C ALA A 228 15.95 8.58 19.42
N PHE A 229 15.88 7.25 19.36
CA PHE A 229 16.75 6.37 20.15
C PHE A 229 18.18 6.31 19.63
N GLU A 230 18.38 6.24 18.30
CA GLU A 230 19.72 6.18 17.71
C GLU A 230 20.46 7.51 17.81
N VAL A 231 19.84 8.64 17.45
CA VAL A 231 20.46 9.96 17.62
C VAL A 231 20.53 10.32 19.09
N ASP A 232 19.57 9.86 19.88
CA ASP A 232 19.44 10.16 21.30
C ASP A 232 19.46 11.67 21.56
N TRP A 233 18.64 12.41 20.80
CA TRP A 233 18.62 13.86 20.86
C TRP A 233 18.21 14.36 22.25
N GLY A 234 18.79 15.48 22.69
CA GLY A 234 18.54 16.01 24.03
C GLY A 234 19.47 17.15 24.40
N ASN A 235 19.43 17.55 25.67
CA ASN A 235 20.10 18.76 26.18
C ASN A 235 21.61 18.58 26.48
N GLY A 236 22.34 17.79 25.69
CA GLY A 236 23.79 17.60 25.87
C GLY A 236 24.62 18.09 24.68
N PRO A 237 25.94 17.80 24.67
CA PRO A 237 26.86 18.24 23.63
C PRO A 237 26.41 17.82 22.22
N GLY A 238 26.41 18.76 21.28
CA GLY A 238 25.99 18.50 19.90
C GLY A 238 24.50 18.18 19.74
N GLY A 239 23.65 18.58 20.70
CA GLY A 239 22.20 18.35 20.64
C GLY A 239 21.78 16.91 20.95
N MET A 240 22.66 16.14 21.60
CA MET A 240 22.45 14.74 21.95
C MET A 240 22.64 14.54 23.45
N GLN A 241 22.02 13.52 24.02
CA GLN A 241 22.20 13.12 25.41
C GLN A 241 23.63 12.62 25.64
N ASP A 242 24.16 12.88 26.84
CA ASP A 242 25.50 12.46 27.26
C ASP A 242 25.45 11.76 28.63
N PRO A 243 25.69 10.44 28.70
CA PRO A 243 25.91 9.54 27.56
C PRO A 243 24.62 9.31 26.73
N PRO A 244 24.73 8.91 25.45
CA PRO A 244 23.57 8.55 24.62
C PRO A 244 23.04 7.15 24.99
N GLY A 245 22.40 7.04 26.15
CA GLY A 245 21.97 5.78 26.76
C GLY A 245 21.09 4.90 25.86
N HIS A 246 20.19 5.48 25.06
CA HIS A 246 19.29 4.71 24.19
C HIS A 246 20.06 4.03 23.05
N ARG A 247 20.97 4.78 22.42
CA ARG A 247 21.90 4.28 21.40
C ARG A 247 22.79 3.19 21.98
N LEU A 248 23.34 3.40 23.18
CA LEU A 248 24.20 2.40 23.84
C LEU A 248 23.45 1.10 24.14
N ASN A 249 22.15 1.17 24.51
CA ASN A 249 21.31 -0.02 24.64
C ASN A 249 21.13 -0.74 23.31
N ILE A 250 20.79 -0.01 22.22
CA ILE A 250 20.61 -0.62 20.89
C ILE A 250 21.88 -1.32 20.42
N HIS A 251 23.06 -0.75 20.67
CA HIS A 251 24.35 -1.32 20.23
C HIS A 251 25.03 -2.22 21.26
N HIS A 252 24.36 -2.55 22.37
CA HIS A 252 24.96 -3.41 23.38
C HIS A 252 25.11 -4.86 22.87
N ALA A 253 26.36 -5.33 22.74
CA ALA A 253 26.71 -6.65 22.20
C ALA A 253 26.22 -7.82 23.06
N GLY A 254 25.91 -7.55 24.34
CA GLY A 254 25.42 -8.53 25.31
C GLY A 254 23.98 -8.96 25.08
N PHE A 255 23.15 -8.18 24.37
CA PHE A 255 21.77 -8.55 24.09
C PHE A 255 21.67 -9.56 22.95
N ARG A 256 20.66 -10.44 23.03
CA ARG A 256 20.34 -11.45 22.02
C ARG A 256 18.91 -11.34 21.53
N GLU A 257 18.02 -10.75 22.31
CA GLU A 257 16.62 -10.64 21.97
C GLU A 257 16.06 -9.27 22.28
N ALA A 258 14.95 -8.95 21.62
CA ALA A 258 14.17 -7.76 21.88
C ALA A 258 12.67 -8.07 21.93
N GLY A 259 11.93 -7.24 22.64
CA GLY A 259 10.51 -7.06 22.52
C GLY A 259 10.22 -5.59 22.30
N ILE A 260 9.42 -5.27 21.27
CA ILE A 260 9.05 -3.90 20.97
C ILE A 260 7.56 -3.74 21.21
N GLY A 261 7.17 -2.88 22.13
CA GLY A 261 5.77 -2.55 22.38
C GLY A 261 5.43 -1.20 21.78
N VAL A 262 4.43 -1.14 20.90
CA VAL A 262 3.96 0.12 20.30
C VAL A 262 2.49 0.36 20.66
N VAL A 263 2.19 1.58 21.13
CA VAL A 263 0.82 2.03 21.39
C VAL A 263 0.60 3.38 20.71
N ASN A 264 -0.31 3.42 19.74
CA ASN A 264 -0.79 4.66 19.13
C ASN A 264 -1.90 5.26 20.00
N THR A 265 -1.83 6.56 20.28
CA THR A 265 -2.71 7.25 21.22
C THR A 265 -2.95 8.70 20.82
N ASN A 266 -4.13 9.24 21.14
CA ASN A 266 -4.49 10.65 20.92
C ASN A 266 -4.61 11.44 22.23
N ARG A 267 -4.02 10.92 23.30
CA ARG A 267 -4.00 11.56 24.62
C ARG A 267 -3.24 12.90 24.56
N PRO A 268 -3.67 13.94 25.29
CA PRO A 268 -3.02 15.25 25.21
C PRO A 268 -1.59 15.29 25.78
N GLY A 269 -1.28 14.45 26.78
CA GLY A 269 0.01 14.45 27.47
C GLY A 269 1.13 13.61 26.83
N VAL A 270 0.80 12.70 25.90
CA VAL A 270 1.69 11.74 25.25
C VAL A 270 1.16 11.37 23.85
N GLY A 271 2.00 10.81 22.98
CA GLY A 271 1.65 10.41 21.62
C GLY A 271 2.23 11.33 20.54
N PRO A 272 1.87 11.08 19.26
CA PRO A 272 0.82 10.17 18.80
C PRO A 272 1.19 8.67 18.86
N GLN A 273 2.46 8.33 19.04
CA GLN A 273 2.94 6.96 19.24
C GLN A 273 3.85 6.87 20.47
N ILE A 274 3.64 5.82 21.25
CA ILE A 274 4.48 5.43 22.39
C ILE A 274 5.18 4.12 22.03
N VAL A 275 6.47 4.03 22.33
CA VAL A 275 7.27 2.84 22.10
C VAL A 275 8.14 2.50 23.31
N THR A 276 8.13 1.22 23.68
CA THR A 276 9.07 0.61 24.61
C THR A 276 9.88 -0.46 23.88
N GLN A 277 11.20 -0.47 24.05
CA GLN A 277 12.09 -1.51 23.54
C GLN A 277 12.75 -2.22 24.72
N ASP A 278 12.35 -3.46 24.99
CA ASP A 278 12.97 -4.32 26.00
C ASP A 278 14.02 -5.21 25.34
N PHE A 279 15.26 -5.08 25.77
CA PHE A 279 16.40 -5.88 25.30
C PHE A 279 16.81 -6.87 26.38
N ALA A 280 17.10 -8.12 26.01
CA ALA A 280 17.57 -9.08 27.00
C ALA A 280 18.43 -10.21 26.43
N THR A 281 19.05 -10.93 27.36
CA THR A 281 19.66 -12.23 27.13
C THR A 281 19.19 -13.20 28.19
N ARG A 282 18.81 -14.42 27.76
CA ARG A 282 18.35 -15.47 28.68
C ARG A 282 19.45 -15.95 29.62
N SER A 283 19.05 -16.51 30.75
CA SER A 283 19.96 -17.20 31.69
C SER A 283 20.70 -18.37 31.03
N VAL A 284 20.05 -19.05 30.08
CA VAL A 284 20.63 -20.07 29.22
C VAL A 284 20.50 -19.62 27.78
N ALA A 285 21.53 -18.94 27.27
CA ALA A 285 21.49 -18.30 25.96
C ALA A 285 21.87 -19.29 24.83
N SER A 286 20.97 -19.38 23.84
CA SER A 286 21.22 -20.01 22.54
C SER A 286 21.32 -18.92 21.46
N PRO A 287 22.15 -19.10 20.42
CA PRO A 287 22.06 -18.27 19.22
C PRO A 287 20.74 -18.52 18.48
N PHE A 288 20.28 -17.50 17.77
CA PHE A 288 19.07 -17.55 16.94
C PHE A 288 19.40 -17.37 15.46
N ILE A 289 18.71 -18.13 14.62
CA ILE A 289 18.47 -17.74 13.24
C ILE A 289 17.14 -16.97 13.23
N THR A 290 17.16 -15.71 12.84
CA THR A 290 15.98 -14.81 12.88
C THR A 290 15.88 -14.02 11.58
N GLY A 291 14.73 -13.45 11.28
CA GLY A 291 14.55 -12.63 10.10
C GLY A 291 13.09 -12.36 9.82
N VAL A 292 12.82 -11.86 8.61
CA VAL A 292 11.47 -11.58 8.13
C VAL A 292 11.28 -12.20 6.74
N VAL A 293 10.13 -12.84 6.54
CA VAL A 293 9.67 -13.28 5.22
C VAL A 293 8.67 -12.25 4.71
N HIS A 294 9.00 -11.57 3.61
CA HIS A 294 8.17 -10.46 3.09
C HIS A 294 8.25 -10.34 1.57
N PHE A 295 7.24 -9.73 0.96
CA PHE A 295 7.31 -9.25 -0.41
C PHE A 295 7.88 -7.82 -0.42
N ASP A 296 8.92 -7.56 -1.20
CA ASP A 296 9.38 -6.19 -1.43
C ASP A 296 8.46 -5.53 -2.47
N LEU A 297 7.38 -4.90 -2.00
CA LEU A 297 6.31 -4.37 -2.87
C LEU A 297 6.68 -3.04 -3.52
N ASN A 298 7.63 -2.32 -2.93
CA ASN A 298 8.10 -1.02 -3.40
C ASN A 298 9.53 -1.04 -3.99
N ASN A 299 10.19 -2.21 -4.02
CA ASN A 299 11.54 -2.44 -4.53
C ASN A 299 12.64 -1.65 -3.78
N ASN A 300 12.48 -1.42 -2.48
CA ASN A 300 13.49 -0.72 -1.67
C ASN A 300 14.48 -1.66 -0.96
N ALA A 301 14.31 -2.99 -1.14
CA ALA A 301 15.11 -4.03 -0.52
C ALA A 301 15.11 -4.04 1.02
N PHE A 302 14.05 -3.52 1.65
CA PHE A 302 13.86 -3.47 3.10
C PHE A 302 12.40 -3.79 3.44
N TYR A 303 12.15 -4.22 4.68
CA TYR A 303 10.79 -4.52 5.13
C TYR A 303 9.97 -3.24 5.34
N ASP A 304 8.77 -3.19 4.77
CA ASP A 304 7.78 -2.17 5.08
C ASP A 304 6.49 -2.75 5.69
N PRO A 305 5.75 -1.93 6.47
CA PRO A 305 4.42 -2.29 6.93
C PRO A 305 3.51 -2.68 5.75
N GLY A 306 2.81 -3.80 5.89
CA GLY A 306 2.01 -4.38 4.80
C GLY A 306 2.69 -5.56 4.10
N GLU A 307 4.00 -5.69 4.15
CA GLU A 307 4.76 -6.62 3.29
C GLU A 307 4.95 -8.03 3.85
N GLY A 308 4.74 -8.20 5.15
CA GLY A 308 4.96 -9.46 5.86
C GLY A 308 4.16 -10.64 5.32
N ILE A 309 4.82 -11.79 5.18
CA ILE A 309 4.19 -13.06 4.82
C ILE A 309 4.08 -13.93 6.08
N GLY A 310 2.88 -13.95 6.67
CA GLY A 310 2.58 -14.77 7.84
C GLY A 310 2.32 -16.24 7.55
N GLY A 311 2.53 -17.09 8.55
CA GLY A 311 2.24 -18.52 8.47
C GLY A 311 3.25 -19.36 7.68
N VAL A 312 4.44 -18.82 7.40
CA VAL A 312 5.54 -19.57 6.78
C VAL A 312 6.26 -20.37 7.86
N GLU A 313 6.35 -21.68 7.69
CA GLU A 313 7.13 -22.55 8.56
C GLU A 313 8.61 -22.37 8.24
N VAL A 314 9.41 -22.14 9.28
CA VAL A 314 10.87 -22.00 9.18
C VAL A 314 11.52 -23.17 9.92
N ILE A 315 11.95 -24.16 9.14
CA ILE A 315 12.45 -25.44 9.64
C ILE A 315 13.97 -25.43 9.59
N VAL A 316 14.61 -25.74 10.71
CA VAL A 316 16.07 -25.98 10.77
C VAL A 316 16.30 -27.49 10.86
N THR A 317 16.97 -28.07 9.86
CA THR A 317 17.17 -29.53 9.77
C THR A 317 17.87 -30.08 11.01
N GLY A 318 17.28 -31.10 11.64
CA GLY A 318 17.83 -31.75 12.83
C GLY A 318 17.70 -30.94 14.13
N ASN A 319 17.00 -29.81 14.11
CA ASN A 319 16.79 -28.98 15.30
C ASN A 319 15.52 -29.39 16.07
N ALA A 320 15.54 -29.18 17.38
CA ALA A 320 14.39 -29.42 18.25
C ALA A 320 13.27 -28.37 18.06
N TRP A 321 13.61 -27.23 17.42
CA TRP A 321 12.71 -26.10 17.24
C TRP A 321 12.52 -25.74 15.78
N TYR A 322 11.30 -25.32 15.44
CA TYR A 322 10.98 -24.63 14.19
C TYR A 322 10.28 -23.30 14.50
N GLY A 323 10.30 -22.38 13.57
CA GLY A 323 9.59 -21.10 13.65
C GLY A 323 8.33 -21.08 12.80
N LEU A 324 7.41 -20.20 13.12
CA LEU A 324 6.28 -19.84 12.27
C LEU A 324 6.27 -18.32 12.14
N THR A 325 6.26 -17.79 10.93
CA THR A 325 6.26 -16.34 10.75
C THR A 325 4.98 -15.71 11.30
N ALA A 326 5.12 -14.61 12.03
CA ALA A 326 4.01 -13.77 12.45
C ALA A 326 3.30 -13.14 11.24
N ILE A 327 2.12 -12.54 11.40
CA ILE A 327 1.42 -11.84 10.30
C ILE A 327 2.33 -10.76 9.68
N SER A 328 3.21 -10.14 10.47
CA SER A 328 4.25 -9.19 10.02
C SER A 328 5.46 -9.82 9.32
N GLY A 329 5.51 -11.14 9.18
CA GLY A 329 6.56 -11.90 8.50
C GLY A 329 7.75 -12.29 9.39
N GLY A 330 7.88 -11.71 10.58
CA GLY A 330 8.99 -11.97 11.50
C GLY A 330 9.03 -13.40 12.03
N TYR A 331 10.23 -13.94 12.26
CA TYR A 331 10.45 -15.25 12.89
C TYR A 331 11.76 -15.31 13.69
N ALA A 332 11.88 -16.30 14.57
CA ALA A 332 13.14 -16.70 15.16
C ALA A 332 13.15 -18.22 15.45
N VAL A 333 14.33 -18.84 15.34
CA VAL A 333 14.55 -20.25 15.68
C VAL A 333 15.85 -20.37 16.48
N PRO A 334 15.82 -20.81 17.76
CA PRO A 334 17.04 -21.07 18.51
C PRO A 334 17.76 -22.30 17.95
N VAL A 335 19.08 -22.26 17.92
CA VAL A 335 19.93 -23.39 17.51
C VAL A 335 20.97 -23.72 18.59
N PRO A 336 21.49 -24.97 18.65
CA PRO A 336 22.29 -25.42 19.80
C PRO A 336 23.64 -24.70 19.97
N GLY A 337 24.21 -24.14 18.91
CA GLY A 337 25.50 -23.46 18.97
C GLY A 337 26.02 -23.07 17.60
N ASP A 338 27.35 -23.09 17.48
CA ASP A 338 28.03 -22.80 16.22
C ASP A 338 27.89 -23.98 15.24
N GLY A 339 27.74 -23.67 13.97
CA GLY A 339 27.57 -24.68 12.93
C GLY A 339 26.99 -24.15 11.64
N SER A 340 26.91 -25.03 10.64
CA SER A 340 26.18 -24.79 9.40
C SER A 340 24.81 -25.45 9.50
N TYR A 341 23.76 -24.66 9.32
CA TYR A 341 22.37 -25.09 9.43
C TYR A 341 21.65 -24.95 8.10
N THR A 342 20.92 -25.98 7.68
CA THR A 342 19.99 -25.89 6.56
C THR A 342 18.64 -25.38 7.06
N VAL A 343 18.21 -24.24 6.54
CA VAL A 343 16.93 -23.59 6.86
C VAL A 343 15.99 -23.75 5.68
N THR A 344 14.79 -24.29 5.93
CA THR A 344 13.75 -24.49 4.93
C THR A 344 12.52 -23.66 5.26
N PHE A 345 12.09 -22.82 4.32
CA PHE A 345 10.87 -22.05 4.39
C PHE A 345 9.77 -22.78 3.62
N VAL A 346 8.63 -23.03 4.27
CA VAL A 346 7.51 -23.78 3.69
C VAL A 346 6.19 -23.05 3.91
N ALA A 347 5.45 -22.84 2.82
CA ALA A 347 4.07 -22.33 2.80
C ALA A 347 3.38 -22.77 1.50
N PRO A 348 2.07 -22.57 1.29
CA PRO A 348 1.42 -22.86 0.01
C PRO A 348 2.14 -22.18 -1.17
N GLY A 349 2.64 -22.96 -2.14
CA GLY A 349 3.42 -22.44 -3.27
C GLY A 349 4.82 -21.92 -2.92
N LEU A 350 5.30 -22.11 -1.69
CA LEU A 350 6.65 -21.74 -1.23
C LEU A 350 7.40 -22.98 -0.72
N TYR A 351 8.55 -23.25 -1.35
CA TYR A 351 9.56 -24.15 -0.80
C TYR A 351 10.94 -23.57 -1.12
N HIS A 352 11.66 -23.12 -0.10
CA HIS A 352 12.99 -22.55 -0.26
C HIS A 352 13.92 -23.06 0.83
N ALA A 353 15.03 -23.70 0.44
CA ALA A 353 16.04 -24.17 1.37
C ALA A 353 17.36 -23.43 1.14
N THR A 354 18.01 -23.01 2.24
CA THR A 354 19.29 -22.30 2.20
C THR A 354 20.15 -22.69 3.40
N ASN A 355 21.47 -22.56 3.27
CA ASN A 355 22.39 -22.82 4.37
C ASN A 355 22.80 -21.50 5.05
N VAL A 356 22.83 -21.51 6.37
CA VAL A 356 23.29 -20.39 7.19
C VAL A 356 24.36 -20.86 8.16
N THR A 357 25.43 -20.07 8.31
CA THR A 357 26.50 -20.35 9.26
C THR A 357 26.31 -19.50 10.52
N VAL A 358 26.25 -20.16 11.66
CA VAL A 358 26.26 -19.54 12.98
C VAL A 358 27.66 -19.71 13.57
N ALA A 359 28.26 -18.60 14.00
CA ALA A 359 29.59 -18.56 14.59
C ALA A 359 29.60 -17.67 15.84
N ASN A 360 30.51 -17.95 16.76
CA ASN A 360 30.71 -17.17 17.99
C ASN A 360 29.45 -17.06 18.88
N ARG A 361 28.54 -18.04 18.76
CA ARG A 361 27.22 -18.08 19.40
C ARG A 361 26.44 -16.78 19.18
N ALA A 362 26.66 -16.14 18.03
CA ALA A 362 25.95 -14.94 17.60
C ALA A 362 24.65 -15.31 16.91
N ASN A 363 23.65 -14.45 17.04
CA ASN A 363 22.47 -14.55 16.19
C ASN A 363 22.85 -14.25 14.74
N VAL A 364 22.06 -14.79 13.81
CA VAL A 364 22.19 -14.53 12.38
C VAL A 364 20.84 -14.09 11.84
N LYS A 365 20.85 -13.00 11.08
CA LYS A 365 19.67 -12.52 10.35
C LYS A 365 19.63 -13.16 8.97
N LEU A 366 18.49 -13.77 8.63
CA LEU A 366 18.22 -14.43 7.36
C LEU A 366 16.83 -14.03 6.89
N ASP A 367 16.75 -13.10 5.95
CA ASP A 367 15.49 -12.71 5.36
C ASP A 367 15.20 -13.54 4.11
N LEU A 368 13.92 -13.82 3.87
CA LEU A 368 13.46 -14.39 2.61
C LEU A 368 12.54 -13.38 1.92
N ARG A 369 12.89 -13.04 0.68
CA ARG A 369 12.12 -12.13 -0.17
C ARG A 369 11.67 -12.85 -1.44
N PRO A 370 10.51 -13.55 -1.40
CA PRO A 370 9.96 -14.14 -2.61
C PRO A 370 9.60 -13.03 -3.60
N ALA A 371 9.70 -13.32 -4.90
CA ALA A 371 9.22 -12.38 -5.92
C ALA A 371 7.70 -12.22 -5.82
N TYR A 372 7.22 -10.99 -5.97
CA TYR A 372 5.80 -10.68 -6.03
C TYR A 372 5.37 -10.28 -7.44
N THR A 373 4.37 -10.99 -7.96
CA THR A 373 3.65 -10.58 -9.17
C THR A 373 2.19 -10.40 -8.80
N PRO A 374 1.62 -9.18 -8.89
CA PRO A 374 0.21 -8.96 -8.61
C PRO A 374 -0.68 -9.90 -9.44
N PRO A 375 -1.75 -10.48 -8.86
CA PRO A 375 -2.62 -11.37 -9.61
C PRO A 375 -3.39 -10.58 -10.68
N TYR A 376 -3.43 -11.09 -11.90
CA TYR A 376 -4.09 -10.44 -13.03
C TYR A 376 -5.23 -11.31 -13.61
N PRO A 377 -6.45 -10.78 -13.82
CA PRO A 377 -7.56 -11.54 -14.40
C PRO A 377 -7.32 -11.94 -15.87
N VAL A 378 -7.42 -13.23 -16.17
CA VAL A 378 -7.35 -13.80 -17.52
C VAL A 378 -8.58 -14.65 -17.78
N GLY A 379 -9.29 -14.36 -18.86
CA GLY A 379 -10.53 -15.05 -19.24
C GLY A 379 -11.17 -14.45 -20.49
N PRO A 380 -12.35 -14.94 -20.90
CA PRO A 380 -13.04 -14.50 -22.11
C PRO A 380 -13.26 -12.99 -22.15
N ASP A 381 -13.03 -12.37 -23.31
CA ASP A 381 -13.40 -10.99 -23.59
C ASP A 381 -13.73 -10.91 -25.09
N PRO A 382 -15.02 -10.77 -25.46
CA PRO A 382 -16.16 -10.51 -24.58
C PRO A 382 -16.53 -11.69 -23.66
N ALA A 383 -17.04 -11.38 -22.47
CA ALA A 383 -17.76 -12.30 -21.61
C ALA A 383 -19.19 -12.53 -22.13
N ALA A 384 -19.63 -13.78 -22.12
CA ALA A 384 -20.97 -14.18 -22.53
C ALA A 384 -22.01 -13.78 -21.48
N LEU A 385 -22.98 -12.97 -21.89
CA LEU A 385 -24.14 -12.56 -21.09
C LEU A 385 -24.97 -13.78 -20.64
N THR A 386 -25.49 -13.76 -19.40
CA THR A 386 -26.32 -14.82 -18.78
C THR A 386 -25.67 -16.22 -18.71
N ASN A 387 -24.36 -16.32 -18.91
CA ASN A 387 -23.60 -17.56 -18.85
C ASN A 387 -22.47 -17.46 -17.83
N ASN A 388 -21.99 -18.60 -17.34
CA ASN A 388 -20.77 -18.64 -16.52
C ASN A 388 -19.54 -18.46 -17.40
N ASN A 389 -18.75 -17.43 -17.10
CA ASN A 389 -17.48 -17.15 -17.74
C ASN A 389 -16.37 -17.50 -16.76
N LEU A 390 -15.49 -18.43 -17.13
CA LEU A 390 -14.38 -18.83 -16.26
C LEU A 390 -13.20 -17.85 -16.44
N TYR A 391 -12.82 -17.22 -15.34
CA TYR A 391 -11.61 -16.41 -15.22
C TYR A 391 -10.60 -17.12 -14.33
N THR A 392 -9.33 -16.84 -14.57
CA THR A 392 -8.18 -17.32 -13.80
C THR A 392 -7.20 -16.19 -13.53
N CYS A 393 -6.28 -16.37 -12.57
CA CYS A 393 -5.15 -15.47 -12.37
C CYS A 393 -3.86 -16.24 -12.07
N ASN A 394 -2.71 -15.57 -12.13
CA ASN A 394 -1.46 -16.13 -11.65
C ASN A 394 -1.51 -16.35 -10.13
N ALA A 395 -0.97 -17.47 -9.66
CA ALA A 395 -0.87 -17.75 -8.24
C ALA A 395 0.15 -16.83 -7.56
N VAL A 396 -0.17 -16.41 -6.34
CA VAL A 396 0.70 -15.68 -5.43
C VAL A 396 1.17 -16.63 -4.34
N VAL A 397 2.48 -16.60 -4.06
CA VAL A 397 3.13 -17.40 -3.03
C VAL A 397 2.48 -17.14 -1.66
N ALA A 398 2.27 -18.20 -0.88
CA ALA A 398 1.63 -18.19 0.45
C ALA A 398 0.19 -17.66 0.50
N ALA A 399 -0.47 -17.44 -0.65
CA ALA A 399 -1.86 -17.04 -0.68
C ALA A 399 -2.78 -18.15 -0.15
N THR A 400 -3.67 -17.79 0.77
CA THR A 400 -4.70 -18.67 1.32
C THR A 400 -6.08 -18.42 0.72
N ASN A 401 -6.29 -17.27 0.10
CA ASN A 401 -7.52 -16.90 -0.59
C ASN A 401 -7.25 -15.90 -1.73
N TYR A 402 -8.18 -15.80 -2.68
CA TYR A 402 -8.23 -14.72 -3.67
C TYR A 402 -9.59 -14.05 -3.61
N GLN A 403 -9.57 -12.72 -3.65
CA GLN A 403 -10.78 -11.91 -3.72
C GLN A 403 -10.84 -11.20 -5.07
N TRP A 404 -11.97 -11.41 -5.74
CA TRP A 404 -12.28 -10.83 -7.04
C TRP A 404 -13.20 -9.63 -6.83
N GLN A 405 -12.92 -8.54 -7.54
CA GLN A 405 -13.82 -7.41 -7.65
C GLN A 405 -14.31 -7.29 -9.09
N THR A 406 -15.62 -7.12 -9.24
CA THR A 406 -16.25 -6.75 -10.50
C THR A 406 -17.02 -5.45 -10.32
N SER A 407 -16.81 -4.48 -11.21
CA SER A 407 -17.48 -3.19 -11.15
C SER A 407 -18.14 -2.88 -12.49
N GLN A 408 -19.46 -2.71 -12.49
CA GLN A 408 -20.21 -2.37 -13.69
C GLN A 408 -19.96 -0.91 -14.06
N LEU A 409 -19.66 -0.66 -15.34
CA LEU A 409 -19.53 0.68 -15.89
C LEU A 409 -20.80 1.11 -16.63
N LEU A 410 -21.10 2.39 -16.49
CA LEU A 410 -22.05 3.12 -17.32
C LEU A 410 -21.28 4.16 -18.13
N ASN A 411 -21.34 4.04 -19.46
CA ASN A 411 -20.55 4.85 -20.40
C ASN A 411 -21.30 6.10 -20.90
N ASP A 412 -22.35 6.53 -20.22
CA ASP A 412 -23.08 7.73 -20.62
C ASP A 412 -22.34 9.01 -20.19
N PRO A 413 -22.45 10.10 -20.97
CA PRO A 413 -21.86 11.37 -20.58
C PRO A 413 -22.46 11.85 -19.25
N PHE A 414 -21.60 12.18 -18.29
CA PHE A 414 -22.06 12.88 -17.09
C PHE A 414 -22.28 14.36 -17.42
N PHE A 415 -23.44 14.90 -17.02
CA PHE A 415 -23.78 16.31 -17.16
C PHE A 415 -24.53 16.79 -15.93
N GLU A 416 -24.08 17.91 -15.36
CA GLU A 416 -24.72 18.61 -14.26
C GLU A 416 -24.61 20.13 -14.50
N GLY A 417 -25.75 20.79 -14.67
CA GLY A 417 -25.86 22.22 -14.98
C GLY A 417 -26.72 23.00 -13.98
N GLY A 418 -27.10 22.42 -12.85
CA GLY A 418 -27.94 23.10 -11.86
C GLY A 418 -29.41 23.23 -12.24
N GLU A 419 -29.86 22.57 -13.31
CA GLU A 419 -31.23 22.65 -13.82
C GLU A 419 -32.23 21.75 -13.09
N SER A 420 -31.74 20.80 -12.29
CA SER A 420 -32.58 19.80 -11.62
C SER A 420 -32.16 19.61 -10.18
N ASP A 421 -33.10 19.20 -9.33
CA ASP A 421 -32.83 18.82 -7.94
C ASP A 421 -32.31 17.35 -7.84
N GLN A 422 -31.66 16.84 -8.88
CA GLN A 422 -31.19 15.46 -8.91
C GLN A 422 -30.07 15.22 -7.88
N PRO A 423 -30.01 14.01 -7.28
CA PRO A 423 -28.95 13.64 -6.36
C PRO A 423 -27.66 13.28 -7.12
N GLN A 424 -27.15 14.18 -7.97
CA GLN A 424 -25.88 13.96 -8.69
C GLN A 424 -24.70 14.63 -8.00
N ILE A 425 -24.98 15.47 -7.00
CA ILE A 425 -23.99 16.21 -6.23
C ILE A 425 -24.27 16.12 -4.73
N THR A 426 -23.24 16.38 -3.94
CA THR A 426 -23.34 16.62 -2.50
C THR A 426 -22.77 18.00 -2.21
N LEU A 427 -23.52 18.83 -1.50
CA LEU A 427 -23.10 20.16 -1.09
C LEU A 427 -22.70 20.16 0.37
N ALA A 428 -21.52 20.68 0.67
CA ALA A 428 -21.09 21.05 2.01
C ALA A 428 -20.75 22.55 1.98
N VAL A 429 -21.74 23.37 2.34
CA VAL A 429 -21.70 24.82 2.22
C VAL A 429 -22.17 25.47 3.52
N SER A 430 -21.80 26.73 3.73
CA SER A 430 -22.33 27.52 4.84
C SER A 430 -23.82 27.83 4.63
N GLU A 431 -24.57 27.93 5.72
CA GLU A 431 -25.96 28.38 5.68
C GLU A 431 -26.07 29.87 5.28
N GLY A 432 -27.26 30.28 4.84
CA GLY A 432 -27.59 31.70 4.62
C GLY A 432 -27.55 32.20 3.18
N TYR A 433 -27.43 31.32 2.18
CA TYR A 433 -27.58 31.66 0.77
C TYR A 433 -28.07 30.49 -0.08
N ASN A 434 -28.58 30.80 -1.27
CA ASN A 434 -29.01 29.79 -2.24
C ASN A 434 -27.81 29.38 -3.10
N THR A 435 -27.44 28.10 -3.05
CA THR A 435 -26.35 27.54 -3.87
C THR A 435 -26.72 27.33 -5.33
N ARG A 436 -27.98 27.58 -5.68
CA ARG A 436 -28.53 27.49 -7.02
C ARG A 436 -29.29 28.78 -7.29
N ILE A 437 -28.83 29.55 -8.27
CA ILE A 437 -29.39 30.87 -8.59
C ILE A 437 -29.85 30.92 -10.04
N SER A 438 -30.85 31.75 -10.34
CA SER A 438 -31.37 31.96 -11.69
C SER A 438 -30.96 33.31 -12.28
N GLY A 439 -31.00 33.43 -13.61
CA GLY A 439 -30.77 34.68 -14.34
C GLY A 439 -29.30 35.06 -14.57
N VAL A 440 -28.36 34.29 -14.01
CA VAL A 440 -26.91 34.44 -14.22
C VAL A 440 -26.30 33.05 -14.48
N ALA A 441 -26.81 32.35 -15.49
CA ALA A 441 -26.35 31.02 -15.89
C ALA A 441 -25.54 31.10 -17.20
N ALA A 442 -24.63 30.14 -17.41
CA ALA A 442 -23.89 30.02 -18.67
C ALA A 442 -24.78 29.41 -19.76
N SER A 443 -25.60 28.43 -19.38
CA SER A 443 -26.65 27.85 -20.20
C SER A 443 -27.90 27.62 -19.34
N GLY A 444 -29.05 27.33 -19.96
CA GLY A 444 -30.27 27.07 -19.20
C GLY A 444 -30.79 28.24 -18.36
N THR A 445 -31.36 27.92 -17.19
CA THR A 445 -32.01 28.86 -16.28
C THR A 445 -31.20 29.07 -15.00
N TYR A 446 -30.50 28.05 -14.53
CA TYR A 446 -29.87 27.99 -13.22
C TYR A 446 -28.36 27.73 -13.34
N ALA A 447 -27.61 28.23 -12.36
CA ALA A 447 -26.22 27.86 -12.16
C ALA A 447 -25.94 27.65 -10.67
N PHE A 448 -24.88 26.92 -10.36
CA PHE A 448 -24.39 26.83 -8.99
C PHE A 448 -23.67 28.10 -8.59
N HIS A 449 -23.92 28.53 -7.36
CA HIS A 449 -23.29 29.69 -6.73
C HIS A 449 -22.65 29.25 -5.42
N LEU A 450 -21.36 29.53 -5.26
CA LEU A 450 -20.59 29.28 -4.05
C LEU A 450 -20.08 30.62 -3.51
N ALA A 451 -20.53 30.99 -2.31
CA ALA A 451 -20.18 32.23 -1.63
C ALA A 451 -19.74 31.95 -0.20
N HIS A 452 -18.98 32.86 0.41
CA HIS A 452 -18.45 32.71 1.77
C HIS A 452 -19.23 33.61 2.76
N PRO A 453 -20.46 33.30 3.17
CA PRO A 453 -21.09 34.07 4.27
C PRO A 453 -20.32 33.87 5.59
N THR A 454 -19.62 32.74 5.73
CA THR A 454 -18.65 32.47 6.79
C THR A 454 -17.32 32.05 6.19
N ALA A 455 -16.25 32.10 6.98
CA ALA A 455 -14.89 31.72 6.58
C ALA A 455 -14.67 30.20 6.53
N ALA A 456 -15.60 29.45 5.93
CA ALA A 456 -15.54 28.00 5.74
C ALA A 456 -15.50 27.65 4.25
N PRO A 457 -14.82 26.57 3.84
CA PRO A 457 -14.81 26.15 2.44
C PRO A 457 -16.21 25.75 1.97
N GLN A 458 -16.54 26.08 0.72
CA GLN A 458 -17.79 25.71 0.06
C GLN A 458 -17.50 24.60 -0.94
N ILE A 459 -18.08 23.42 -0.74
CA ILE A 459 -17.75 22.22 -1.51
C ILE A 459 -18.98 21.73 -2.25
N LEU A 460 -18.81 21.53 -3.56
CA LEU A 460 -19.73 20.79 -4.43
C LEU A 460 -19.00 19.54 -4.92
N GLN A 461 -19.37 18.38 -4.39
CA GLN A 461 -18.79 17.10 -4.80
C GLN A 461 -19.73 16.39 -5.77
N LEU A 462 -19.18 15.84 -6.86
CA LEU A 462 -19.94 14.95 -7.74
C LEU A 462 -20.11 13.60 -7.05
N GLN A 463 -21.34 13.08 -7.00
CA GLN A 463 -21.63 11.79 -6.34
C GLN A 463 -21.04 10.57 -7.06
N PRO A 464 -21.02 10.50 -8.41
CA PRO A 464 -20.48 9.31 -9.07
C PRO A 464 -18.99 9.12 -8.84
N THR A 465 -18.58 7.87 -8.67
CA THR A 465 -17.18 7.47 -8.86
C THR A 465 -16.92 7.25 -10.35
N PHE A 466 -15.91 7.92 -10.88
CA PHE A 466 -15.55 7.86 -12.28
C PHE A 466 -14.41 6.88 -12.51
N TRP A 467 -14.51 6.05 -13.54
CA TRP A 467 -13.39 5.31 -14.12
C TRP A 467 -12.73 6.17 -15.21
N ILE A 468 -11.50 6.58 -14.96
CA ILE A 468 -10.78 7.53 -15.82
C ILE A 468 -10.10 6.78 -16.96
N ARG A 469 -10.39 7.17 -18.21
CA ARG A 469 -9.67 6.71 -19.40
C ARG A 469 -8.66 7.77 -19.86
N SER A 470 -7.77 7.40 -20.78
CA SER A 470 -6.70 8.29 -21.28
C SER A 470 -7.20 9.56 -21.95
N ASN A 471 -8.39 9.51 -22.57
CA ASN A 471 -9.04 10.66 -23.22
C ASN A 471 -10.04 11.39 -22.30
N ALA A 472 -10.09 11.05 -21.00
CA ALA A 472 -11.05 11.66 -20.09
C ALA A 472 -10.72 13.13 -19.78
N GLN A 473 -11.75 13.95 -19.61
CA GLN A 473 -11.63 15.36 -19.27
C GLN A 473 -12.85 15.86 -18.47
N VAL A 474 -12.65 16.90 -17.67
CA VAL A 474 -13.73 17.68 -17.07
C VAL A 474 -13.88 18.96 -17.89
N ARG A 475 -15.10 19.27 -18.34
CA ARG A 475 -15.46 20.58 -18.88
C ARG A 475 -16.46 21.24 -17.97
N PHE A 476 -16.32 22.54 -17.73
CA PHE A 476 -17.27 23.30 -16.93
C PHE A 476 -17.21 24.78 -17.30
N ALA A 477 -18.34 25.45 -17.25
CA ALA A 477 -18.41 26.90 -17.32
C ALA A 477 -18.15 27.49 -15.93
N THR A 478 -17.29 28.49 -15.87
CA THR A 478 -16.92 29.15 -14.62
C THR A 478 -16.91 30.67 -14.78
N ARG A 479 -17.40 31.35 -13.75
CA ARG A 479 -17.29 32.80 -13.56
C ARG A 479 -16.95 33.09 -12.10
N LEU A 480 -15.75 33.58 -11.82
CA LEU A 480 -15.36 34.06 -10.49
C LEU A 480 -15.51 35.59 -10.45
N GLY A 481 -16.52 36.08 -9.74
CA GLY A 481 -16.86 37.50 -9.63
C GLY A 481 -16.05 38.22 -8.56
N TRP A 482 -16.73 38.99 -7.70
CA TRP A 482 -16.09 39.66 -6.56
C TRP A 482 -15.52 38.63 -5.58
N ALA A 483 -14.20 38.57 -5.49
CA ALA A 483 -13.45 37.63 -4.67
C ALA A 483 -12.06 38.20 -4.37
N THR A 484 -11.56 38.01 -3.14
CA THR A 484 -10.17 38.38 -2.81
C THR A 484 -9.19 37.35 -3.35
N SER A 485 -7.90 37.67 -3.38
CA SER A 485 -6.85 36.70 -3.75
C SER A 485 -6.79 35.48 -2.83
N ASN A 486 -7.36 35.60 -1.63
CA ASN A 486 -7.44 34.51 -0.64
C ASN A 486 -8.73 33.71 -0.77
N GLN A 487 -9.66 34.08 -1.65
CA GLN A 487 -10.80 33.26 -2.02
C GLN A 487 -10.48 32.54 -3.34
N VAL A 488 -10.29 31.23 -3.27
CA VAL A 488 -9.71 30.44 -4.36
C VAL A 488 -10.68 29.37 -4.82
N ALA A 489 -11.05 29.41 -6.09
CA ALA A 489 -11.84 28.37 -6.76
C ALA A 489 -10.92 27.22 -7.20
N ARG A 490 -11.33 25.97 -6.96
CA ARG A 490 -10.55 24.77 -7.26
C ARG A 490 -11.42 23.66 -7.85
N LEU A 491 -10.91 22.94 -8.84
CA LEU A 491 -11.37 21.60 -9.20
C LEU A 491 -10.36 20.61 -8.62
N GLN A 492 -10.85 19.61 -7.89
CA GLN A 492 -10.03 18.61 -7.23
C GLN A 492 -10.43 17.19 -7.62
N ILE A 493 -9.45 16.30 -7.58
CA ILE A 493 -9.60 14.86 -7.78
C ILE A 493 -9.09 14.09 -6.56
N SER A 494 -9.75 12.99 -6.24
CA SER A 494 -9.25 11.96 -5.32
C SER A 494 -9.24 10.63 -6.05
N THR A 495 -8.13 9.88 -5.97
CA THR A 495 -8.00 8.52 -6.53
C THR A 495 -7.88 7.45 -5.44
N ASP A 496 -8.22 7.80 -4.21
CA ASP A 496 -8.13 6.98 -2.99
C ASP A 496 -9.42 7.10 -2.16
N ASP A 497 -10.55 7.13 -2.86
CA ASP A 497 -11.90 7.15 -2.29
C ASP A 497 -12.15 8.28 -1.28
N GLY A 498 -11.54 9.44 -1.52
CA GLY A 498 -11.70 10.66 -0.73
C GLY A 498 -10.65 10.86 0.37
N GLY A 499 -9.69 9.94 0.52
CA GLY A 499 -8.62 10.02 1.51
C GLY A 499 -7.70 11.23 1.32
N SER A 500 -7.35 11.53 0.08
CA SER A 500 -6.55 12.69 -0.30
C SER A 500 -7.08 13.34 -1.58
N TRP A 501 -6.88 14.65 -1.69
CA TRP A 501 -7.39 15.46 -2.80
C TRP A 501 -6.26 16.27 -3.41
N THR A 502 -6.17 16.24 -4.74
CA THR A 502 -5.20 17.01 -5.53
C THR A 502 -5.92 18.03 -6.38
N ASP A 503 -5.36 19.24 -6.46
CA ASP A 503 -5.85 20.30 -7.34
C ASP A 503 -5.55 19.98 -8.80
N LEU A 504 -6.59 19.93 -9.63
CA LEU A 504 -6.49 19.82 -11.09
C LEU A 504 -6.51 21.19 -11.78
N TRP A 505 -7.22 22.14 -11.18
CA TRP A 505 -7.35 23.51 -11.66
C TRP A 505 -7.59 24.44 -10.49
N THR A 506 -6.99 25.63 -10.52
CA THR A 506 -7.16 26.65 -9.49
C THR A 506 -7.32 28.04 -10.10
N ARG A 507 -8.06 28.91 -9.41
CA ARG A 507 -8.18 30.34 -9.73
C ARG A 507 -8.44 31.15 -8.48
N ALA A 508 -7.53 32.05 -8.14
CA ALA A 508 -7.71 33.03 -7.08
C ALA A 508 -8.57 34.22 -7.56
N GLY A 509 -9.29 34.84 -6.63
CA GLY A 509 -9.96 36.12 -6.88
C GLY A 509 -8.97 37.25 -7.14
N THR A 510 -9.47 38.36 -7.67
CA THR A 510 -8.65 39.51 -8.09
C THR A 510 -8.56 40.62 -7.04
N GLY A 511 -9.31 40.51 -5.93
CA GLY A 511 -9.53 41.61 -4.99
C GLY A 511 -10.55 42.65 -5.47
N THR A 512 -11.18 42.42 -6.62
CA THR A 512 -12.16 43.32 -7.25
C THR A 512 -13.26 42.49 -7.92
N SER A 513 -14.05 43.09 -8.83
CA SER A 513 -15.23 42.49 -9.49
C SER A 513 -14.99 41.20 -10.27
N GLY A 514 -13.73 40.83 -10.54
CA GLY A 514 -13.40 39.60 -11.25
C GLY A 514 -14.01 39.54 -12.64
N GLN A 515 -14.55 38.38 -13.01
CA GLN A 515 -15.09 38.10 -14.34
C GLN A 515 -16.55 38.57 -14.49
N SER A 516 -16.85 39.23 -15.61
CA SER A 516 -18.21 39.68 -15.98
C SER A 516 -18.98 38.66 -16.82
N SER A 517 -18.31 37.63 -17.36
CA SER A 517 -18.92 36.59 -18.19
C SER A 517 -18.32 35.22 -17.88
N TYR A 518 -19.07 34.17 -18.22
CA TYR A 518 -18.58 32.79 -18.11
C TYR A 518 -17.45 32.51 -19.10
N THR A 519 -16.56 31.61 -18.68
CA THR A 519 -15.55 30.99 -19.54
C THR A 519 -15.63 29.48 -19.36
N THR A 520 -15.61 28.72 -20.45
CA THR A 520 -15.51 27.26 -20.37
C THR A 520 -14.06 26.85 -20.12
N GLN A 521 -13.85 26.02 -19.10
CA GLN A 521 -12.59 25.35 -18.84
C GLN A 521 -12.68 23.91 -19.31
N THR A 522 -11.55 23.39 -19.83
CA THR A 522 -11.38 21.97 -20.17
C THR A 522 -10.13 21.48 -19.46
N VAL A 523 -10.28 20.52 -18.56
CA VAL A 523 -9.20 20.01 -17.71
C VAL A 523 -8.99 18.53 -18.02
N PRO A 524 -7.86 18.13 -18.61
CA PRO A 524 -7.59 16.74 -18.95
C PRO A 524 -7.40 15.90 -17.68
N LEU A 525 -7.94 14.69 -17.67
CA LEU A 525 -7.79 13.70 -16.60
C LEU A 525 -6.86 12.54 -16.99
N GLY A 526 -6.32 12.53 -18.22
CA GLY A 526 -5.57 11.39 -18.76
C GLY A 526 -4.37 10.93 -17.94
N VAL A 527 -3.76 11.81 -17.12
CA VAL A 527 -2.68 11.44 -16.19
C VAL A 527 -3.15 10.51 -15.05
N HIS A 528 -4.46 10.41 -14.83
CA HIS A 528 -5.10 9.52 -13.88
C HIS A 528 -5.78 8.31 -14.55
N ALA A 529 -5.49 8.05 -15.83
CA ALA A 529 -6.09 6.92 -16.54
C ALA A 529 -5.84 5.58 -15.84
N GLY A 530 -6.84 4.70 -15.87
CA GLY A 530 -6.80 3.40 -15.20
C GLY A 530 -7.06 3.47 -13.69
N LYS A 531 -7.57 4.58 -13.18
CA LYS A 531 -7.93 4.77 -11.76
C LYS A 531 -9.42 5.10 -11.63
N SER A 532 -10.01 4.66 -10.53
CA SER A 532 -11.25 5.23 -10.02
C SER A 532 -10.98 6.61 -9.42
N ALA A 533 -11.92 7.53 -9.56
CA ALA A 533 -11.77 8.90 -9.09
C ALA A 533 -13.08 9.52 -8.60
N LEU A 534 -12.98 10.28 -7.50
CA LEU A 534 -13.98 11.26 -7.09
C LEU A 534 -13.56 12.64 -7.56
N LEU A 535 -14.53 13.51 -7.87
CA LEU A 535 -14.30 14.88 -8.32
C LEU A 535 -15.11 15.85 -7.48
N ARG A 536 -14.52 16.99 -7.13
CA ARG A 536 -15.22 18.06 -6.42
C ARG A 536 -14.73 19.44 -6.83
N PHE A 537 -15.61 20.41 -6.68
CA PHE A 537 -15.33 21.83 -6.81
C PHE A 537 -15.31 22.45 -5.42
N VAL A 538 -14.25 23.19 -5.09
CA VAL A 538 -14.06 23.82 -3.78
C VAL A 538 -13.84 25.31 -3.98
N TYR A 539 -14.71 26.13 -3.39
CA TYR A 539 -14.43 27.54 -3.16
C TYR A 539 -13.84 27.67 -1.76
N ASP A 540 -12.54 27.92 -1.70
CA ASP A 540 -11.75 27.91 -0.48
C ASP A 540 -11.43 29.32 0.00
N PHE A 541 -11.13 29.48 1.30
CA PHE A 541 -10.69 30.73 1.89
C PHE A 541 -9.40 30.51 2.69
N THR A 542 -8.30 31.07 2.20
CA THR A 542 -6.95 30.82 2.72
C THR A 542 -6.52 31.80 3.82
N GLY A 543 -7.42 32.65 4.32
CA GLY A 543 -7.19 33.61 5.42
C GLY A 543 -7.26 35.09 5.03
N GLY A 544 -7.19 36.00 6.01
CA GLY A 544 -7.23 37.46 5.79
C GLY A 544 -8.65 38.04 5.64
N SER A 545 -8.83 38.97 4.71
CA SER A 545 -10.15 39.56 4.39
C SER A 545 -10.79 38.88 3.19
N TYR A 546 -12.12 38.83 3.15
CA TYR A 546 -12.89 38.20 2.09
C TYR A 546 -14.19 38.97 1.80
N TYR A 547 -14.75 38.78 0.61
CA TYR A 547 -16.10 39.23 0.30
C TYR A 547 -17.10 38.22 0.85
N TYR A 548 -17.87 38.65 1.86
CA TYR A 548 -18.83 37.82 2.59
C TYR A 548 -20.25 37.87 2.02
N GLN A 549 -20.49 38.79 1.07
CA GLN A 549 -21.78 38.99 0.46
C GLN A 549 -22.17 37.78 -0.41
N THR A 550 -23.47 37.57 -0.54
CA THR A 550 -24.07 36.42 -1.23
C THR A 550 -24.88 36.85 -2.46
N SER A 551 -24.70 38.08 -2.93
CA SER A 551 -25.28 38.55 -4.19
C SER A 551 -24.69 37.79 -5.39
N PRO A 552 -25.43 37.60 -6.49
CA PRO A 552 -25.00 36.79 -7.64
C PRO A 552 -23.63 37.13 -8.26
N ASP A 553 -23.17 38.37 -8.16
CA ASP A 553 -21.87 38.79 -8.70
C ASP A 553 -20.69 38.53 -7.75
N VAL A 554 -20.93 38.06 -6.53
CA VAL A 554 -19.90 37.82 -5.49
C VAL A 554 -19.65 36.33 -5.35
N GLY A 555 -18.38 35.91 -5.31
CA GLY A 555 -18.02 34.51 -5.23
C GLY A 555 -17.96 33.81 -6.58
N TRP A 556 -18.15 32.49 -6.54
CA TRP A 556 -17.89 31.61 -7.68
C TRP A 556 -19.18 31.03 -8.25
N LEU A 557 -19.37 31.20 -9.55
CA LEU A 557 -20.44 30.59 -10.31
C LEU A 557 -19.92 29.45 -11.18
N LEU A 558 -20.64 28.33 -11.16
CA LEU A 558 -20.35 27.08 -11.85
C LEU A 558 -21.58 26.61 -12.63
N ASP A 559 -21.35 26.17 -13.86
CA ASP A 559 -22.41 25.67 -14.74
C ASP A 559 -21.82 24.70 -15.77
N ASP A 560 -22.66 23.98 -16.52
CA ASP A 560 -22.29 23.08 -17.61
C ASP A 560 -21.19 22.06 -17.26
N ILE A 561 -21.23 21.48 -16.05
CA ILE A 561 -20.24 20.50 -15.60
C ILE A 561 -20.44 19.21 -16.40
N ARG A 562 -19.39 18.80 -17.10
CA ARG A 562 -19.33 17.58 -17.91
C ARG A 562 -18.11 16.79 -17.53
N VAL A 563 -18.29 15.48 -17.36
CA VAL A 563 -17.17 14.54 -17.33
C VAL A 563 -17.28 13.68 -18.57
N GLU A 564 -16.34 13.90 -19.49
CA GLU A 564 -16.31 13.29 -20.82
C GLU A 564 -15.16 12.28 -20.88
N GLY A 565 -15.32 11.22 -21.68
CA GLY A 565 -14.29 10.17 -21.84
C GLY A 565 -14.06 9.28 -20.60
N ALA A 566 -14.71 9.56 -19.47
CA ALA A 566 -14.77 8.67 -18.31
C ALA A 566 -16.06 7.84 -18.33
N ALA A 567 -16.06 6.72 -17.61
CA ALA A 567 -17.28 5.96 -17.31
C ALA A 567 -17.66 6.13 -15.84
N ARG A 568 -18.92 5.94 -15.49
CA ARG A 568 -19.37 5.93 -14.08
C ARG A 568 -19.39 4.50 -13.55
N ILE A 569 -18.86 4.28 -12.36
CA ILE A 569 -18.97 3.01 -11.66
C ILE A 569 -20.32 2.97 -10.95
N VAL A 570 -21.20 2.06 -11.35
CA VAL A 570 -22.59 2.02 -10.84
C VAL A 570 -22.84 0.92 -9.81
N SER A 571 -22.06 -0.16 -9.87
CA SER A 571 -22.11 -1.23 -8.87
C SER A 571 -20.75 -1.89 -8.75
N THR A 572 -20.45 -2.41 -7.57
CA THR A 572 -19.21 -3.15 -7.29
C THR A 572 -19.54 -4.37 -6.44
N ASN A 573 -19.10 -5.55 -6.88
CA ASN A 573 -19.27 -6.81 -6.18
C ASN A 573 -17.90 -7.39 -5.81
N LEU A 574 -17.78 -7.89 -4.59
CA LEU A 574 -16.62 -8.63 -4.09
C LEU A 574 -16.98 -10.11 -3.96
N THR A 575 -16.08 -11.00 -4.37
CA THR A 575 -16.28 -12.44 -4.27
C THR A 575 -14.98 -13.14 -3.90
N ASP A 576 -15.00 -13.93 -2.84
CA ASP A 576 -13.87 -14.76 -2.44
C ASP A 576 -13.94 -16.12 -3.17
N SER A 577 -12.84 -16.54 -3.80
CA SER A 577 -12.74 -17.83 -4.51
C SER A 577 -11.97 -18.89 -3.72
N GLY A 578 -11.75 -18.66 -2.42
CA GLY A 578 -10.92 -19.50 -1.58
C GLY A 578 -9.48 -19.55 -2.12
N PRO A 579 -8.72 -20.62 -1.83
CA PRO A 579 -7.33 -20.76 -2.30
C PRO A 579 -7.23 -20.97 -3.82
N THR A 580 -8.36 -21.04 -4.54
CA THR A 580 -8.38 -21.27 -5.97
C THR A 580 -8.14 -19.97 -6.72
N VAL A 581 -7.32 -20.04 -7.76
CA VAL A 581 -7.09 -18.93 -8.70
C VAL A 581 -8.22 -18.80 -9.73
N GLN A 582 -9.30 -19.57 -9.60
CA GLN A 582 -10.40 -19.62 -10.56
C GLN A 582 -11.61 -18.84 -10.05
N PHE A 583 -12.31 -18.15 -10.95
CA PHE A 583 -13.51 -17.38 -10.65
C PHE A 583 -14.54 -17.53 -11.77
N ALA A 584 -15.77 -17.91 -11.39
CA ALA A 584 -16.89 -18.00 -12.32
C ALA A 584 -17.68 -16.68 -12.29
N PHE A 585 -17.58 -15.91 -13.37
CA PHE A 585 -18.29 -14.65 -13.54
C PHE A 585 -19.60 -14.86 -14.31
N HIS A 586 -20.73 -14.49 -13.71
CA HIS A 586 -22.07 -14.63 -14.31
C HIS A 586 -22.75 -13.26 -14.48
N PRO A 587 -22.51 -12.54 -15.59
CA PRO A 587 -23.09 -11.21 -15.80
C PRO A 587 -24.56 -11.28 -16.26
N LEU A 588 -25.39 -10.40 -15.70
CA LEU A 588 -26.81 -10.26 -16.04
C LEU A 588 -27.12 -9.01 -16.87
N VAL A 589 -26.17 -8.08 -16.99
CA VAL A 589 -26.35 -6.81 -17.69
C VAL A 589 -25.23 -6.67 -18.74
N PRO A 590 -25.56 -6.30 -19.99
CA PRO A 590 -24.53 -6.04 -21.01
C PRO A 590 -23.75 -4.76 -20.71
N GLY A 591 -22.60 -4.60 -21.37
CA GLY A 591 -21.76 -3.40 -21.24
C GLY A 591 -20.39 -3.70 -20.66
N SER A 592 -19.68 -2.66 -20.23
CA SER A 592 -18.30 -2.78 -19.78
C SER A 592 -18.24 -3.06 -18.28
N VAL A 593 -17.36 -3.97 -17.88
CA VAL A 593 -17.11 -4.33 -16.48
C VAL A 593 -15.62 -4.20 -16.20
N LEU A 594 -15.26 -3.60 -15.07
CA LEU A 594 -13.90 -3.67 -14.53
C LEU A 594 -13.77 -4.94 -13.70
N MET A 595 -12.69 -5.68 -13.91
CA MET A 595 -12.33 -6.84 -13.13
C MET A 595 -10.93 -6.67 -12.57
N ARG A 596 -10.76 -6.94 -11.28
CA ARG A 596 -9.45 -7.05 -10.64
C ARG A 596 -9.49 -8.11 -9.56
N VAL A 597 -8.32 -8.60 -9.18
CA VAL A 597 -8.17 -9.65 -8.17
C VAL A 597 -7.06 -9.24 -7.21
N ARG A 598 -7.17 -9.67 -5.95
CA ARG A 598 -6.10 -9.58 -4.97
C ARG A 598 -5.96 -10.91 -4.24
N ALA A 599 -4.73 -11.23 -3.87
CA ALA A 599 -4.46 -12.39 -3.02
C ALA A 599 -4.60 -12.00 -1.54
N GLN A 600 -4.95 -12.98 -0.72
CA GLN A 600 -4.98 -12.88 0.72
C GLN A 600 -3.90 -13.80 1.30
N LEU A 601 -3.03 -13.24 2.13
CA LEU A 601 -2.12 -13.98 3.00
C LEU A 601 -2.82 -14.23 4.35
N PRO A 602 -2.27 -15.12 5.21
CA PRO A 602 -2.76 -15.24 6.57
C PRO A 602 -2.82 -13.88 7.27
N GLY A 603 -4.02 -13.43 7.64
CA GLY A 603 -4.26 -12.19 8.36
C GLY A 603 -4.23 -10.89 7.54
N ARG A 604 -3.96 -10.90 6.23
CA ARG A 604 -3.98 -9.67 5.41
C ARG A 604 -4.32 -9.88 3.94
N TYR A 605 -4.97 -8.90 3.33
CA TYR A 605 -5.05 -8.81 1.87
C TYR A 605 -3.84 -8.05 1.33
N LEU A 606 -3.27 -8.55 0.23
CA LEU A 606 -2.29 -7.79 -0.54
C LEU A 606 -2.99 -6.68 -1.34
N PRO A 607 -2.22 -5.70 -1.87
CA PRO A 607 -2.76 -4.69 -2.75
C PRO A 607 -3.54 -5.29 -3.92
N TRP A 608 -4.53 -4.52 -4.42
CA TRP A 608 -5.26 -4.90 -5.62
C TRP A 608 -4.31 -5.03 -6.81
N GLY A 609 -4.46 -6.12 -7.56
CA GLY A 609 -3.80 -6.28 -8.84
C GLY A 609 -4.34 -5.32 -9.91
N PRO A 610 -3.69 -5.29 -11.09
CA PRO A 610 -4.11 -4.43 -12.19
C PRO A 610 -5.56 -4.69 -12.61
N VAL A 611 -6.25 -3.62 -13.00
CA VAL A 611 -7.63 -3.69 -13.49
C VAL A 611 -7.65 -4.10 -14.95
N ARG A 612 -8.55 -5.01 -15.29
CA ARG A 612 -8.91 -5.37 -16.67
C ARG A 612 -10.33 -4.92 -16.96
N GLU A 613 -10.52 -4.10 -17.97
CA GLU A 613 -11.84 -3.78 -18.50
C GLU A 613 -12.25 -4.87 -19.51
N ILE A 614 -13.42 -5.48 -19.33
CA ILE A 614 -13.97 -6.54 -20.18
C ILE A 614 -15.33 -6.10 -20.75
N GLN A 615 -15.66 -6.56 -21.96
CA GLN A 615 -16.98 -6.35 -22.53
C GLN A 615 -17.92 -7.52 -22.23
N VAL A 616 -19.15 -7.22 -21.82
CA VAL A 616 -20.23 -8.21 -21.68
C VAL A 616 -21.22 -8.01 -22.80
N GLN A 617 -21.45 -9.07 -23.58
CA GLN A 617 -22.45 -9.05 -24.65
C GLN A 617 -23.10 -10.42 -24.84
N ALA A 618 -24.22 -10.45 -25.57
CA ALA A 618 -24.80 -11.71 -26.01
C ALA A 618 -23.81 -12.39 -26.97
N VAL A 619 -23.19 -13.47 -26.49
CA VAL A 619 -22.36 -14.35 -27.32
C VAL A 619 -23.18 -15.61 -27.55
N THR A 620 -23.41 -15.97 -28.81
CA THR A 620 -24.01 -17.26 -29.14
C THR A 620 -22.97 -18.34 -28.81
N PRO A 621 -23.18 -19.20 -27.78
CA PRO A 621 -22.23 -20.27 -27.50
C PRO A 621 -22.17 -21.19 -28.72
N PRO A 622 -20.98 -21.67 -29.09
CA PRO A 622 -20.90 -22.62 -30.18
C PRO A 622 -21.62 -23.90 -29.78
N THR A 623 -22.65 -24.28 -30.53
CA THR A 623 -23.32 -25.57 -30.33
C THR A 623 -22.75 -26.60 -31.27
N VAL A 624 -22.43 -27.78 -30.73
CA VAL A 624 -22.05 -28.96 -31.49
C VAL A 624 -23.30 -29.79 -31.74
N ARG A 625 -23.65 -29.99 -33.02
CA ARG A 625 -24.83 -30.77 -33.42
C ARG A 625 -24.43 -31.85 -34.41
N PHE A 626 -24.69 -33.12 -34.11
CA PHE A 626 -24.52 -34.18 -35.09
C PHE A 626 -25.46 -33.99 -36.28
N THR A 627 -24.92 -34.05 -37.50
CA THR A 627 -25.68 -33.84 -38.75
C THR A 627 -26.12 -35.16 -39.39
N GLY A 628 -25.85 -36.29 -38.74
CA GLY A 628 -26.20 -37.62 -39.20
C GLY A 628 -25.85 -38.70 -38.18
N PRO A 629 -26.18 -39.98 -38.46
CA PRO A 629 -25.84 -41.09 -37.59
C PRO A 629 -24.33 -41.27 -37.50
N VAL A 630 -23.87 -41.75 -36.34
CA VAL A 630 -22.51 -42.27 -36.20
C VAL A 630 -22.43 -43.58 -36.97
N THR A 631 -21.45 -43.70 -37.86
CA THR A 631 -21.25 -44.90 -38.69
C THR A 631 -19.95 -45.59 -38.34
N TRP A 632 -19.90 -46.90 -38.62
CA TRP A 632 -18.71 -47.74 -38.45
C TRP A 632 -18.39 -48.40 -39.78
N ASN A 633 -17.13 -48.37 -40.19
CA ASN A 633 -16.69 -48.87 -41.50
C ASN A 633 -15.91 -50.21 -41.44
N GLY A 634 -15.89 -50.87 -40.27
CA GLY A 634 -15.06 -52.07 -40.04
C GLY A 634 -13.79 -51.80 -39.23
N SER A 635 -13.29 -50.55 -39.21
CA SER A 635 -12.04 -50.17 -38.53
C SER A 635 -12.16 -48.91 -37.67
N GLU A 636 -13.05 -47.99 -38.03
CA GLU A 636 -13.15 -46.66 -37.42
C GLU A 636 -14.59 -46.26 -37.17
N LEU A 637 -14.81 -45.50 -36.10
CA LEU A 637 -16.04 -44.76 -35.85
C LEU A 637 -15.96 -43.42 -36.58
N ILE A 638 -17.04 -43.04 -37.26
CA ILE A 638 -17.15 -41.82 -38.05
C ILE A 638 -18.39 -41.06 -37.59
N ALA A 639 -18.24 -39.79 -37.24
CA ALA A 639 -19.36 -38.92 -36.95
C ALA A 639 -19.22 -37.58 -37.66
N ARG A 640 -20.34 -37.07 -38.19
CA ARG A 640 -20.43 -35.73 -38.78
C ARG A 640 -21.19 -34.81 -37.85
N PHE A 641 -20.68 -33.61 -37.66
CA PHE A 641 -21.30 -32.61 -36.80
C PHE A 641 -21.08 -31.21 -37.35
N GLU A 642 -21.97 -30.32 -36.96
CA GLU A 642 -21.89 -28.90 -37.20
C GLU A 642 -21.51 -28.19 -35.90
N VAL A 643 -20.66 -27.16 -36.02
CA VAL A 643 -20.40 -26.18 -34.98
C VAL A 643 -21.05 -24.88 -35.42
N THR A 644 -22.08 -24.46 -34.71
CA THR A 644 -22.67 -23.12 -34.90
C THR A 644 -21.76 -22.07 -34.27
N ALA A 645 -21.71 -20.86 -34.82
CA ALA A 645 -20.88 -19.74 -34.32
C ALA A 645 -19.44 -20.15 -33.93
N PRO A 646 -18.66 -20.78 -34.84
CA PRO A 646 -17.34 -21.32 -34.51
C PRO A 646 -16.40 -20.22 -34.01
N PRO A 647 -15.76 -20.39 -32.83
CA PRO A 647 -14.91 -19.38 -32.25
C PRO A 647 -13.63 -19.17 -33.08
N THR A 648 -13.00 -18.01 -32.95
CA THR A 648 -11.68 -17.76 -33.55
C THR A 648 -10.65 -18.62 -32.83
N GLY A 649 -9.83 -19.40 -33.56
CA GLY A 649 -8.89 -20.34 -32.96
C GLY A 649 -9.55 -21.60 -32.39
N MET A 650 -10.69 -22.02 -32.97
CA MET A 650 -11.44 -23.21 -32.58
C MET A 650 -10.56 -24.47 -32.49
N VAL A 651 -10.67 -25.16 -31.35
CA VAL A 651 -10.03 -26.46 -31.06
C VAL A 651 -11.12 -27.48 -30.77
N LEU A 652 -11.11 -28.57 -31.53
CA LEU A 652 -12.02 -29.69 -31.37
C LEU A 652 -11.32 -30.82 -30.61
N ARG A 653 -12.03 -31.44 -29.66
CA ARG A 653 -11.54 -32.61 -28.92
C ARG A 653 -12.60 -33.69 -28.89
N LEU A 654 -12.15 -34.94 -28.95
CA LEU A 654 -12.97 -36.11 -28.71
C LEU A 654 -12.62 -36.65 -27.32
N TRP A 655 -13.63 -36.87 -26.49
CA TRP A 655 -13.44 -37.54 -25.20
C TRP A 655 -14.16 -38.86 -25.19
N ARG A 656 -13.63 -39.81 -24.41
CA ARG A 656 -14.14 -41.15 -24.25
C ARG A 656 -14.29 -41.53 -22.77
N ALA A 657 -15.33 -42.30 -22.46
CA ALA A 657 -15.54 -42.92 -21.16
C ALA A 657 -16.14 -44.33 -21.31
N ALA A 658 -15.96 -45.19 -20.30
CA ALA A 658 -16.58 -46.52 -20.27
C ALA A 658 -18.09 -46.47 -19.92
N GLN A 659 -18.52 -45.43 -19.20
CA GLN A 659 -19.90 -45.16 -18.79
C GLN A 659 -20.15 -43.64 -18.86
N PRO A 660 -21.38 -43.16 -19.11
CA PRO A 660 -21.66 -41.72 -19.26
C PRO A 660 -21.32 -40.89 -18.01
N THR A 661 -21.50 -41.49 -16.84
CA THR A 661 -21.26 -40.90 -15.52
C THR A 661 -19.83 -41.11 -15.00
N GLY A 662 -18.98 -41.81 -15.75
CA GLY A 662 -17.60 -42.12 -15.37
C GLY A 662 -16.60 -41.02 -15.71
N PRO A 663 -15.32 -41.22 -15.38
CA PRO A 663 -14.25 -40.30 -15.78
C PRO A 663 -14.08 -40.29 -17.30
N TRP A 664 -13.92 -39.10 -17.87
CA TRP A 664 -13.70 -38.88 -19.29
C TRP A 664 -12.23 -38.60 -19.57
N ALA A 665 -11.65 -39.30 -20.55
CA ALA A 665 -10.29 -39.07 -21.03
C ALA A 665 -10.33 -38.58 -22.49
N GLU A 666 -9.36 -37.77 -22.89
CA GLU A 666 -9.24 -37.32 -24.27
C GLU A 666 -8.79 -38.48 -25.17
N ASP A 667 -9.48 -38.69 -26.29
CA ASP A 667 -9.09 -39.66 -27.32
C ASP A 667 -8.15 -38.98 -28.31
N THR A 668 -6.85 -39.07 -28.02
CA THR A 668 -5.79 -38.46 -28.84
C THR A 668 -5.58 -39.15 -30.19
N SER A 669 -6.23 -40.28 -30.43
CA SER A 669 -6.22 -40.96 -31.73
C SER A 669 -7.29 -40.43 -32.70
N ALA A 670 -8.20 -39.59 -32.20
CA ALA A 670 -9.22 -38.95 -33.01
C ALA A 670 -8.60 -37.94 -33.99
N ARG A 671 -9.04 -37.99 -35.24
CA ARG A 671 -8.72 -36.97 -36.26
C ARG A 671 -9.97 -36.20 -36.65
N PHE A 672 -9.81 -34.89 -36.79
CA PHE A 672 -10.86 -33.96 -37.18
C PHE A 672 -10.57 -33.41 -38.57
N GLU A 673 -11.58 -33.41 -39.43
CA GLU A 673 -11.49 -32.94 -40.80
C GLU A 673 -12.64 -31.97 -41.09
N SER A 674 -12.30 -30.80 -41.61
CA SER A 674 -13.28 -29.81 -42.07
C SER A 674 -13.91 -30.31 -43.38
N ILE A 675 -15.25 -30.36 -43.42
CA ILE A 675 -16.03 -30.69 -44.61
C ILE A 675 -16.47 -29.43 -45.35
N SER A 676 -16.93 -28.41 -44.62
CA SER A 676 -17.40 -27.15 -45.19
C SER A 676 -17.01 -26.00 -44.27
N GLY A 677 -15.95 -25.28 -44.66
CA GLY A 677 -15.39 -24.20 -43.86
C GLY A 677 -15.15 -24.61 -42.40
N ASN A 678 -15.38 -23.69 -41.46
CA ASN A 678 -15.22 -23.99 -40.03
C ASN A 678 -16.51 -24.46 -39.35
N THR A 679 -17.59 -24.70 -40.10
CA THR A 679 -18.90 -25.00 -39.51
C THR A 679 -19.25 -26.48 -39.58
N VAL A 680 -18.82 -27.26 -40.57
CA VAL A 680 -19.13 -28.69 -40.66
C VAL A 680 -17.88 -29.54 -40.61
N TRP A 681 -17.88 -30.55 -39.72
CA TRP A 681 -16.72 -31.37 -39.40
C TRP A 681 -17.05 -32.85 -39.41
N ARG A 682 -16.02 -33.64 -39.71
CA ARG A 682 -15.98 -35.08 -39.52
C ARG A 682 -14.95 -35.40 -38.46
N VAL A 683 -15.35 -36.17 -37.45
CA VAL A 683 -14.40 -36.84 -36.54
C VAL A 683 -14.34 -38.31 -36.89
N THR A 684 -13.13 -38.87 -36.87
CA THR A 684 -12.90 -40.31 -36.99
C THR A 684 -11.91 -40.77 -35.95
N THR A 685 -12.19 -41.90 -35.31
CA THR A 685 -11.30 -42.54 -34.32
C THR A 685 -11.30 -44.05 -34.52
N PRO A 686 -10.18 -44.77 -34.32
CA PRO A 686 -10.16 -46.23 -34.31
C PRO A 686 -11.20 -46.80 -33.35
N ALA A 687 -11.97 -47.78 -33.83
CA ALA A 687 -12.97 -48.43 -32.97
C ALA A 687 -12.24 -49.30 -31.92
N PRO A 688 -12.42 -49.05 -30.62
CA PRO A 688 -11.80 -49.86 -29.59
C PRO A 688 -12.51 -51.22 -29.44
N ALA A 689 -11.82 -52.21 -28.89
CA ALA A 689 -12.36 -53.57 -28.69
C ALA A 689 -13.54 -53.65 -27.69
N ALA A 690 -13.83 -52.59 -26.94
CA ALA A 690 -14.91 -52.53 -25.94
C ALA A 690 -15.84 -51.33 -26.19
N GLN A 691 -17.14 -51.52 -25.93
CA GLN A 691 -18.15 -50.45 -25.98
C GLN A 691 -17.73 -49.26 -25.11
N GLY A 692 -18.02 -48.04 -25.58
CA GLY A 692 -17.68 -46.80 -24.88
C GLY A 692 -18.54 -45.64 -25.34
N PHE A 693 -18.56 -44.59 -24.52
CA PHE A 693 -19.30 -43.36 -24.74
C PHE A 693 -18.33 -42.27 -25.21
N TYR A 694 -18.80 -41.43 -26.12
CA TYR A 694 -18.01 -40.35 -26.72
C TYR A 694 -18.71 -39.01 -26.58
N ARG A 695 -17.93 -37.93 -26.41
CA ARG A 695 -18.41 -36.54 -26.50
C ARG A 695 -17.43 -35.71 -27.31
N ILE A 696 -17.96 -34.76 -28.06
CA ILE A 696 -17.17 -33.76 -28.78
C ILE A 696 -17.27 -32.47 -28.00
N SER A 697 -16.14 -31.80 -27.77
CA SER A 697 -16.11 -30.46 -27.18
C SER A 697 -15.42 -29.48 -28.13
N VAL A 698 -15.85 -28.23 -28.06
CA VAL A 698 -15.21 -27.07 -28.68
C VAL A 698 -14.80 -26.10 -27.56
N ASN A 699 -13.69 -25.37 -27.75
CA ASN A 699 -13.15 -24.41 -26.77
C ASN A 699 -13.88 -23.07 -26.73
#